data_AF-A0A0W0XLT8-F1
#
_entry.id   AF-A0A0W0XLT8-F1
#
_cell.length_a   1.000
_cell.length_b   1.000
_cell.length_c   1.000
_cell.angle_alpha   90.00
_cell.angle_beta   90.00
_cell.angle_gamma   90.00
#
_symmetry.space_group_name_H-M   'P 1'
#
loop_
_entity.id
_entity.type
_entity.pdbx_description
1 polymer ?
#
loop_
_entity_poly.entity_id
_entity_poly.type
_entity_poly.pdbx_seq_one_letter_code
_entity_poly.pdbx_strand_id
1 'polypeptide(L)'
;MRIKSITELQAFIIDEKKLALAKQLWESSQPITNTPAEKYLVDTRRIPAAVARSLSFKHLRGPLGIKELDENKPYRDYVVTPVHDLDNRLIGVQLIQVGADGQKAQGKSRQFYCKKYIGATTLSRPGKAAIVNPGVSRDVVYVAEGVETAASVAVIDAIKDNYAILASLGVDALPIVLGYVKTHYPPGATVVLLKDHDKKNSLADQAFGKAKTLFIEAGYTVVVKEPPLEETDWNDELQSEGPARIHEQFDDLVSGIRPEWVKEELDEESTLQQRWSDRLSPAVFRYFSCIYNELLVLEHFSEKKALFLKVSYALSELEKRVLKLGELLTMQEDFGAIVREIKEIKADIKILNNAWAHLTGQSLENPAESLQPFKTALRQYEKINEKRKKLLNEDLENFSLKSNDDEAAVYRAYYTTLELLQAHITSLSEQDKERFKYRKFLNERLGKIGKEIQVLKGYQQELEGEAVTENLLREQMQSLQTEKNFLRQELAVLDDQLNLLAYHTGFSGEYAHYSRHFVDFVNHRLLQCEYNYSAIRKLVTREKEGIRSHLQKEYGKLLDKAMAYCRKHLAGEMALLQRANQGLKNEMALQIEQLEKELPSPAMRFQHYHQAFLELDPLSSDARGLQEWVNSLTHFKMVGPLVYTYPDMDTEAGVALVDTFLDYDSDEEETISTLTSAVLTAAGGEYDESSEGNSQFEVLQKEAIARLCGIDKNEITEGLLHTIMDFTQKLSLSLYKSFTVMDPETKARQEFDGIALRGHCLTIIERKSNDGTGDGLLQRNFCQNKIIAKMQFLQKRIICKIMDHPTPEAWLLLDTPELESWYSRQFTPECQERLVLAAKTRIIEAFKAITLEFTLNRGQSFARENYNGLFFNREHGLCDVHIRFSRQQKGNEKIAHARIEKLSSIRSSSRSG
;
A
#
# COMPACT_ATOMS: atom_id res chain seq x y z
N MET A 1 -1.13 7.57 12.69
CA MET A 1 -0.33 6.55 11.96
C MET A 1 -0.44 6.91 10.49
N ARG A 2 0.68 7.19 9.80
CA ARG A 2 0.60 7.64 8.40
C ARG A 2 0.12 6.50 7.51
N ILE A 3 -0.70 6.88 6.54
CA ILE A 3 -1.18 6.01 5.48
C ILE A 3 0.03 5.40 4.72
N LYS A 4 0.00 4.10 4.44
CA LYS A 4 1.10 3.38 3.77
C LYS A 4 1.42 4.01 2.42
N SER A 5 0.41 4.25 1.58
CA SER A 5 0.61 4.82 0.24
C SER A 5 1.12 6.27 0.27
N ILE A 6 0.77 7.06 1.28
CA ILE A 6 1.33 8.41 1.47
C ILE A 6 2.81 8.32 1.85
N THR A 7 3.17 7.35 2.68
CA THR A 7 4.58 7.10 3.05
C THR A 7 5.39 6.68 1.83
N GLU A 8 4.83 5.82 0.97
CA GLU A 8 5.46 5.43 -0.31
C GLU A 8 5.60 6.61 -1.28
N LEU A 9 4.57 7.45 -1.42
CA LEU A 9 4.63 8.67 -2.25
C LEU A 9 5.65 9.67 -1.70
N GLN A 10 5.77 9.78 -0.38
CA GLN A 10 6.78 10.61 0.25
C GLN A 10 8.19 10.10 -0.04
N ALA A 11 8.43 8.79 0.04
CA ALA A 11 9.71 8.18 -0.32
C ALA A 11 10.06 8.45 -1.78
N PHE A 12 9.08 8.32 -2.69
CA PHE A 12 9.23 8.68 -4.09
C PHE A 12 9.66 10.14 -4.27
N ILE A 13 8.97 11.11 -3.65
CA ILE A 13 9.33 12.53 -3.73
C ILE A 13 10.72 12.82 -3.16
N ILE A 14 11.13 12.10 -2.11
CA ILE A 14 12.47 12.23 -1.53
C ILE A 14 13.52 11.78 -2.56
N ASP A 15 13.30 10.65 -3.24
CA ASP A 15 14.22 10.17 -4.25
C ASP A 15 14.24 11.08 -5.49
N GLU A 16 13.11 11.65 -5.91
CA GLU A 16 13.06 12.69 -6.96
C GLU A 16 13.93 13.92 -6.63
N LYS A 17 13.96 14.34 -5.37
CA LYS A 17 14.86 15.43 -4.93
C LYS A 17 16.32 15.02 -4.98
N LYS A 18 16.65 13.77 -4.64
CA LYS A 18 18.02 13.26 -4.75
C LYS A 18 18.45 13.15 -6.22
N LEU A 19 17.54 12.74 -7.12
CA LEU A 19 17.75 12.71 -8.56
C LEU A 19 18.07 14.12 -9.10
N ALA A 20 17.26 15.11 -8.71
CA ALA A 20 17.49 16.51 -9.08
C ALA A 20 18.85 17.03 -8.57
N LEU A 21 19.21 16.72 -7.32
CA LEU A 21 20.52 17.08 -6.77
C LEU A 21 21.67 16.40 -7.53
N ALA A 22 21.57 15.10 -7.82
CA ALA A 22 22.60 14.39 -8.57
C ALA A 22 22.80 14.98 -9.98
N LYS A 23 21.71 15.30 -10.69
CA LYS A 23 21.76 15.99 -11.98
C LYS A 23 22.44 17.35 -11.88
N GLN A 24 22.07 18.16 -10.89
CA GLN A 24 22.70 19.45 -10.63
C GLN A 24 24.21 19.32 -10.35
N LEU A 25 24.61 18.35 -9.52
CA LEU A 25 26.03 18.10 -9.22
C LEU A 25 26.80 17.69 -10.49
N TRP A 26 26.22 16.81 -11.31
CA TRP A 26 26.83 16.38 -12.56
C TRP A 26 26.97 17.49 -13.61
N GLU A 27 25.93 18.34 -13.75
CA GLU A 27 25.90 19.48 -14.67
C GLU A 27 26.86 20.59 -14.25
N SER A 28 27.02 20.81 -12.94
CA SER A 28 27.98 21.78 -12.39
C SER A 28 29.44 21.29 -12.40
N SER A 29 29.66 20.00 -12.68
CA SER A 29 30.99 19.42 -12.74
C SER A 29 31.69 19.74 -14.07
N GLN A 30 33.00 19.93 -14.01
CA GLN A 30 33.87 20.28 -15.14
C GLN A 30 34.73 19.07 -15.58
N PRO A 31 35.31 19.07 -16.79
CA PRO A 31 36.32 18.07 -17.15
C PRO A 31 37.47 18.03 -16.14
N ILE A 32 38.07 16.86 -15.92
CA ILE A 32 39.13 16.69 -14.90
C ILE A 32 40.46 17.36 -15.26
N THR A 33 40.67 17.80 -16.50
CA THR A 33 41.95 18.35 -16.98
C THR A 33 42.43 19.54 -16.14
N ASN A 34 43.67 19.46 -15.66
CA ASN A 34 44.33 20.43 -14.76
C ASN A 34 43.62 20.64 -13.42
N THR A 35 42.92 19.63 -12.91
CA THR A 35 42.18 19.69 -11.63
C THR A 35 42.79 18.76 -10.56
N PRO A 36 42.44 18.95 -9.27
CA PRO A 36 42.82 17.99 -8.23
C PRO A 36 42.27 16.57 -8.46
N ALA A 37 41.14 16.42 -9.17
CA ALA A 37 40.61 15.11 -9.53
C ALA A 37 41.51 14.38 -10.53
N GLU A 38 42.08 15.10 -11.50
CA GLU A 38 43.09 14.50 -12.39
C GLU A 38 44.35 14.14 -11.62
N LYS A 39 44.88 15.03 -10.77
CA LYS A 39 46.05 14.71 -9.94
C LYS A 39 45.82 13.46 -9.10
N TYR A 40 44.62 13.28 -8.56
CA TYR A 40 44.27 12.06 -7.86
C TYR A 40 44.33 10.82 -8.75
N LEU A 41 43.71 10.86 -9.93
CA LEU A 41 43.70 9.71 -10.84
C LEU A 41 45.11 9.41 -11.40
N VAL A 42 45.92 10.43 -11.66
CA VAL A 42 47.22 10.31 -12.32
C VAL A 42 48.35 10.09 -11.31
N ASP A 43 48.50 10.98 -10.34
CA ASP A 43 49.65 10.98 -9.44
C ASP A 43 49.48 9.95 -8.32
N THR A 44 48.26 9.85 -7.75
CA THR A 44 47.95 8.90 -6.68
C THR A 44 47.56 7.53 -7.22
N ARG A 45 46.67 7.46 -8.22
CA ARG A 45 46.15 6.19 -8.76
C ARG A 45 46.92 5.65 -9.97
N ARG A 46 47.97 6.36 -10.43
CA ARG A 46 48.87 5.96 -11.52
C ARG A 46 48.19 5.66 -12.87
N ILE A 47 46.97 6.18 -13.07
CA ILE A 47 46.28 6.08 -14.35
C ILE A 47 46.91 7.10 -15.31
N PRO A 48 47.35 6.71 -16.52
CA PRO A 48 47.90 7.66 -17.48
C PRO A 48 46.95 8.82 -17.76
N ALA A 49 47.46 10.06 -17.80
CA ALA A 49 46.63 11.25 -17.94
C ALA A 49 45.73 11.23 -19.19
N ALA A 50 46.21 10.69 -20.32
CA ALA A 50 45.42 10.53 -21.53
C ALA A 50 44.22 9.60 -21.31
N VAL A 51 44.43 8.48 -20.61
CA VAL A 51 43.39 7.52 -20.25
C VAL A 51 42.39 8.20 -19.29
N ALA A 52 42.86 8.76 -18.19
CA ALA A 52 42.00 9.39 -17.18
C ALA A 52 41.06 10.45 -17.79
N ARG A 53 41.57 11.29 -18.72
CA ARG A 53 40.79 12.34 -19.41
C ARG A 53 39.74 11.80 -20.38
N SER A 54 39.92 10.59 -20.91
CA SER A 54 38.97 9.94 -21.81
C SER A 54 37.82 9.23 -21.10
N LEU A 55 37.98 8.94 -19.80
CA LEU A 55 36.95 8.30 -18.98
C LEU A 55 35.84 9.29 -18.59
N SER A 56 34.71 8.74 -18.15
CA SER A 56 33.52 9.51 -17.75
C SER A 56 33.69 10.33 -16.47
N PHE A 57 34.89 10.47 -15.91
CA PHE A 57 35.09 11.24 -14.68
C PHE A 57 34.96 12.74 -14.91
N LYS A 58 34.42 13.44 -13.91
CA LYS A 58 34.43 14.89 -13.83
C LYS A 58 35.01 15.39 -12.51
N HIS A 59 35.40 16.65 -12.48
CA HIS A 59 35.81 17.38 -11.29
C HIS A 59 34.67 18.27 -10.80
N LEU A 60 34.43 18.27 -9.50
CA LEU A 60 33.52 19.19 -8.84
C LEU A 60 34.22 19.87 -7.68
N ARG A 61 33.93 21.16 -7.47
CA ARG A 61 34.49 21.96 -6.37
C ARG A 61 33.42 22.73 -5.63
N GLY A 62 33.51 22.76 -4.30
CA GLY A 62 32.71 23.64 -3.45
C GLY A 62 32.37 23.03 -2.09
N PRO A 63 31.59 23.74 -1.26
CA PRO A 63 30.59 23.07 -0.43
C PRO A 63 29.44 22.57 -1.33
N LEU A 64 28.98 21.35 -1.12
CA LEU A 64 27.93 20.69 -1.91
C LEU A 64 26.54 20.80 -1.28
N GLY A 65 26.43 21.41 -0.09
CA GLY A 65 25.21 21.38 0.72
C GLY A 65 24.97 20.02 1.39
N ILE A 66 25.98 19.15 1.37
CA ILE A 66 25.93 17.80 1.96
C ILE A 66 26.77 17.86 3.23
N LYS A 67 26.09 17.96 4.38
CA LYS A 67 26.71 18.23 5.69
C LYS A 67 27.92 17.34 5.97
N GLU A 68 27.82 16.02 5.71
CA GLU A 68 28.90 15.09 6.04
C GLU A 68 30.14 15.25 5.15
N LEU A 69 30.01 15.82 3.95
CA LEU A 69 31.15 16.11 3.07
C LEU A 69 31.70 17.51 3.30
N ASP A 70 30.82 18.49 3.55
CA ASP A 70 31.18 19.90 3.74
C ASP A 70 31.91 20.16 5.08
N GLU A 71 31.70 19.28 6.06
CA GLU A 71 32.39 19.32 7.35
C GLU A 71 33.83 18.76 7.28
N ASN A 72 34.20 18.02 6.23
CA ASN A 72 35.53 17.43 6.04
C ASN A 72 36.56 18.48 5.58
N LYS A 73 36.89 19.44 6.44
CA LYS A 73 37.92 20.46 6.15
C LYS A 73 39.33 19.82 6.13
N PRO A 74 40.24 20.23 5.24
CA PRO A 74 40.12 21.33 4.26
C PRO A 74 39.59 20.90 2.88
N TYR A 75 39.09 19.67 2.73
CA TYR A 75 38.78 19.06 1.44
C TYR A 75 37.52 19.67 0.81
N ARG A 76 37.62 20.09 -0.46
CA ARG A 76 36.52 20.74 -1.22
C ARG A 76 36.46 20.33 -2.69
N ASP A 77 37.30 19.39 -3.08
CA ASP A 77 37.44 18.92 -4.44
C ASP A 77 36.96 17.47 -4.50
N TYR A 78 36.31 17.11 -5.60
CA TYR A 78 35.70 15.80 -5.76
C TYR A 78 35.95 15.25 -7.15
N VAL A 79 36.21 13.94 -7.22
CA VAL A 79 36.06 13.13 -8.43
C VAL A 79 34.61 12.67 -8.48
N VAL A 80 33.94 12.90 -9.60
CA VAL A 80 32.53 12.61 -9.81
C VAL A 80 32.38 11.57 -10.91
N THR A 81 31.68 10.47 -10.62
CA THR A 81 31.34 9.42 -11.59
C THR A 81 29.83 9.36 -11.79
N PRO A 82 29.31 9.30 -13.02
CA PRO A 82 27.87 9.25 -13.24
C PRO A 82 27.32 7.84 -12.99
N VAL A 83 26.12 7.76 -12.42
CA VAL A 83 25.40 6.51 -12.17
C VAL A 83 24.10 6.52 -12.95
N HIS A 84 23.90 5.51 -13.79
CA HIS A 84 22.76 5.40 -14.68
C HIS A 84 21.85 4.23 -14.30
N ASP A 85 20.56 4.38 -14.56
CA ASP A 85 19.56 3.32 -14.46
C ASP A 85 19.44 2.53 -15.77
N LEU A 86 18.44 1.66 -15.84
CA LEU A 86 18.12 0.83 -17.01
C LEU A 86 17.80 1.66 -18.27
N ASP A 87 17.42 2.93 -18.15
CA ASP A 87 17.05 3.81 -19.26
C ASP A 87 18.22 4.66 -19.77
N ASN A 88 19.44 4.42 -19.27
CA ASN A 88 20.56 5.35 -19.40
C ASN A 88 20.25 6.76 -18.87
N ARG A 89 19.37 6.89 -17.88
CA ARG A 89 19.12 8.17 -17.21
C ARG A 89 20.07 8.33 -16.05
N LEU A 90 20.65 9.51 -15.92
CA LEU A 90 21.46 9.86 -14.76
C LEU A 90 20.57 9.88 -13.50
N ILE A 91 20.76 8.90 -12.63
CA ILE A 91 20.02 8.74 -11.37
C ILE A 91 20.85 9.00 -10.12
N GLY A 92 22.15 9.22 -10.30
CA GLY A 92 23.04 9.47 -9.20
C GLY A 92 24.45 9.81 -9.65
N VAL A 93 25.26 10.22 -8.69
CA VAL A 93 26.70 10.39 -8.85
C VAL A 93 27.43 9.72 -7.69
N GLN A 94 28.56 9.09 -7.99
CA GLN A 94 29.52 8.67 -6.98
C GLN A 94 30.55 9.79 -6.79
N LEU A 95 30.70 10.25 -5.55
CA LEU A 95 31.67 11.27 -5.17
C LEU A 95 32.84 10.62 -4.44
N ILE A 96 34.06 11.01 -4.80
CA ILE A 96 35.29 10.75 -4.03
C ILE A 96 35.92 12.10 -3.69
N GLN A 97 35.99 12.43 -2.41
CA GLN A 97 36.55 13.67 -1.92
C GLN A 97 38.09 13.60 -1.90
N VAL A 98 38.73 14.63 -2.46
CA VAL A 98 40.18 14.73 -2.64
C VAL A 98 40.70 16.08 -2.15
N GLY A 99 42.00 16.12 -1.84
CA GLY A 99 42.75 17.32 -1.51
C GLY A 99 43.25 18.06 -2.73
N ALA A 100 43.64 19.32 -2.55
CA ALA A 100 44.22 20.15 -3.62
C ALA A 100 45.55 19.59 -4.16
N ASP A 101 46.21 18.76 -3.37
CA ASP A 101 47.42 17.99 -3.69
C ASP A 101 47.11 16.70 -4.49
N GLY A 102 45.83 16.42 -4.77
CA GLY A 102 45.42 15.19 -5.42
C GLY A 102 45.37 13.99 -4.49
N GLN A 103 45.59 14.14 -3.18
CA GLN A 103 45.49 13.01 -2.26
C GLN A 103 44.03 12.73 -1.86
N LYS A 104 43.71 11.47 -1.59
CA LYS A 104 42.39 11.09 -1.06
C LYS A 104 42.16 11.77 0.28
N ALA A 105 40.95 12.26 0.52
CA ALA A 105 40.62 12.88 1.80
C ALA A 105 40.77 11.88 2.96
N GLN A 106 41.41 12.31 4.06
CA GLN A 106 41.65 11.51 5.26
C GLN A 106 41.04 12.18 6.50
N GLY A 107 40.57 11.39 7.45
CA GLY A 107 40.02 11.88 8.71
C GLY A 107 40.18 10.89 9.85
N LYS A 108 40.24 11.42 11.08
CA LYS A 108 40.49 10.64 12.30
C LYS A 108 39.20 10.13 12.98
N SER A 109 38.03 10.58 12.52
CA SER A 109 36.74 10.21 13.09
C SER A 109 36.24 8.88 12.52
N ARG A 110 35.62 8.04 13.35
CA ARG A 110 34.87 6.85 12.89
C ARG A 110 33.69 7.19 11.97
N GLN A 111 33.25 8.45 11.95
CA GLN A 111 32.17 8.96 11.09
C GLN A 111 32.71 9.67 9.83
N PHE A 112 34.02 9.65 9.59
CA PHE A 112 34.61 10.27 8.40
C PHE A 112 34.33 9.40 7.16
N TYR A 113 33.65 9.99 6.18
CA TYR A 113 33.41 9.36 4.89
C TYR A 113 33.89 10.28 3.77
N CYS A 114 34.84 9.80 2.96
CA CYS A 114 35.35 10.51 1.79
C CYS A 114 34.75 10.01 0.47
N LYS A 115 33.94 8.95 0.50
CA LYS A 115 33.19 8.43 -0.65
C LYS A 115 31.70 8.45 -0.34
N LYS A 116 30.87 8.93 -1.27
CA LYS A 116 29.42 8.96 -1.09
C LYS A 116 28.67 8.87 -2.42
N TYR A 117 27.69 7.99 -2.49
CA TYR A 117 26.70 7.97 -3.57
C TYR A 117 25.60 8.99 -3.26
N ILE A 118 25.30 9.86 -4.22
CA ILE A 118 24.19 10.83 -4.16
C ILE A 118 23.25 10.50 -5.31
N GLY A 119 22.04 10.01 -5.00
CA GLY A 119 21.06 9.64 -6.01
C GLY A 119 19.88 8.88 -5.43
N ALA A 120 18.97 8.41 -6.29
CA ALA A 120 17.84 7.61 -5.88
C ALA A 120 18.30 6.31 -5.19
N THR A 121 17.61 5.94 -4.11
CA THR A 121 17.88 4.73 -3.33
C THR A 121 16.83 3.64 -3.55
N THR A 122 15.62 4.04 -3.90
CA THR A 122 14.47 3.16 -4.14
C THR A 122 13.98 3.41 -5.56
N LEU A 123 14.66 2.79 -6.52
CA LEU A 123 14.25 2.89 -7.93
C LEU A 123 12.97 2.08 -8.15
N SER A 124 12.09 2.58 -9.02
CA SER A 124 10.92 1.85 -9.48
C SER A 124 11.32 0.52 -10.14
N ARG A 125 12.39 0.53 -10.94
CA ARG A 125 13.05 -0.67 -11.48
C ARG A 125 14.43 -0.84 -10.85
N PRO A 126 14.68 -1.97 -10.15
CA PRO A 126 16.01 -2.26 -9.60
C PRO A 126 17.02 -2.43 -10.73
N GLY A 127 18.14 -1.74 -10.63
CA GLY A 127 19.24 -1.84 -11.57
C GLY A 127 19.91 -0.51 -11.81
N LYS A 128 21.23 -0.47 -11.62
CA LYS A 128 22.05 0.72 -11.86
C LYS A 128 23.51 0.34 -12.01
N ALA A 129 24.26 1.17 -12.73
CA ALA A 129 25.69 1.04 -12.86
C ALA A 129 26.36 2.42 -12.87
N ALA A 130 27.52 2.53 -12.20
CA ALA A 130 28.41 3.66 -12.42
C ALA A 130 29.16 3.45 -13.73
N ILE A 131 29.06 4.40 -14.65
CA ILE A 131 29.66 4.28 -15.98
C ILE A 131 31.03 4.94 -15.95
N VAL A 132 32.11 4.14 -15.94
CA VAL A 132 33.48 4.64 -15.99
C VAL A 132 33.91 4.84 -17.44
N ASN A 133 33.57 3.87 -18.30
CA ASN A 133 33.72 3.96 -19.75
C ASN A 133 32.44 3.43 -20.41
N PRO A 134 31.78 4.18 -21.31
CA PRO A 134 30.55 3.71 -21.96
C PRO A 134 30.80 2.60 -22.98
N GLY A 135 32.00 2.51 -23.57
CA GLY A 135 32.31 1.55 -24.63
C GLY A 135 31.48 1.74 -25.91
N VAL A 136 31.71 0.89 -26.91
CA VAL A 136 30.95 0.87 -28.17
C VAL A 136 30.41 -0.53 -28.52
N SER A 137 31.12 -1.59 -28.15
CA SER A 137 30.67 -2.98 -28.31
C SER A 137 29.78 -3.42 -27.16
N ARG A 138 28.83 -4.29 -27.48
CA ARG A 138 27.90 -4.93 -26.54
C ARG A 138 28.18 -6.43 -26.37
N ASP A 139 29.27 -6.93 -26.94
CA ASP A 139 29.69 -8.33 -26.83
C ASP A 139 30.33 -8.64 -25.47
N VAL A 140 31.01 -7.65 -24.90
CA VAL A 140 31.74 -7.78 -23.63
C VAL A 140 31.49 -6.56 -22.76
N VAL A 141 31.33 -6.79 -21.46
CA VAL A 141 31.26 -5.74 -20.44
C VAL A 141 32.16 -6.06 -19.26
N TYR A 142 32.93 -5.07 -18.80
CA TYR A 142 33.76 -5.17 -17.61
C TYR A 142 33.01 -4.56 -16.44
N VAL A 143 32.93 -5.28 -15.31
CA VAL A 143 32.22 -4.82 -14.12
C VAL A 143 33.14 -4.94 -12.90
N ALA A 144 33.46 -3.81 -12.29
CA ALA A 144 34.23 -3.75 -11.05
C ALA A 144 33.36 -3.45 -9.83
N GLU A 145 33.91 -3.68 -8.65
CA GLU A 145 33.28 -3.26 -7.40
C GLU A 145 33.34 -1.73 -7.22
N GLY A 146 34.52 -1.16 -7.43
CA GLY A 146 34.80 0.26 -7.29
C GLY A 146 35.10 0.97 -8.60
N VAL A 147 34.83 2.28 -8.65
CA VAL A 147 35.14 3.13 -9.83
C VAL A 147 36.66 3.26 -10.08
N GLU A 148 37.48 3.07 -9.04
CA GLU A 148 38.95 3.12 -9.11
C GLU A 148 39.51 1.85 -9.74
N THR A 149 39.04 0.68 -9.28
CA THR A 149 39.32 -0.64 -9.87
C THR A 149 38.94 -0.65 -11.36
N ALA A 150 37.73 -0.18 -11.69
CA ALA A 150 37.28 -0.04 -13.08
C ALA A 150 38.21 0.86 -13.91
N ALA A 151 38.60 2.03 -13.38
CA ALA A 151 39.49 2.94 -14.09
C ALA A 151 40.90 2.37 -14.31
N SER A 152 41.35 1.47 -13.44
CA SER A 152 42.68 0.86 -13.52
C SER A 152 42.82 -0.12 -14.69
N VAL A 153 41.73 -0.80 -15.06
CA VAL A 153 41.72 -1.70 -16.24
C VAL A 153 41.61 -0.91 -17.56
N ALA A 154 41.11 0.32 -17.51
CA ALA A 154 41.02 1.19 -18.70
C ALA A 154 42.39 1.63 -19.26
N VAL A 155 43.50 1.31 -18.59
CA VAL A 155 44.86 1.52 -19.13
C VAL A 155 45.17 0.61 -20.33
N ILE A 156 44.36 -0.44 -20.54
CA ILE A 156 44.43 -1.33 -21.68
C ILE A 156 43.62 -0.72 -22.84
N ASP A 157 44.30 -0.24 -23.88
CA ASP A 157 43.64 0.47 -25.00
C ASP A 157 42.57 -0.38 -25.69
N ALA A 158 42.84 -1.67 -25.91
CA ALA A 158 41.87 -2.59 -26.51
C ALA A 158 40.58 -2.70 -25.71
N ILE A 159 40.64 -2.56 -24.38
CA ILE A 159 39.47 -2.57 -23.51
C ILE A 159 38.78 -1.21 -23.54
N LYS A 160 39.53 -0.13 -23.32
CA LYS A 160 39.03 1.25 -23.29
C LYS A 160 38.32 1.65 -24.58
N ASP A 161 38.89 1.32 -25.73
CA ASP A 161 38.39 1.81 -27.01
C ASP A 161 37.16 1.04 -27.50
N ASN A 162 36.94 -0.19 -27.00
CA ASN A 162 35.88 -1.07 -27.48
C ASN A 162 34.77 -1.33 -26.45
N TYR A 163 35.10 -1.53 -25.18
CA TYR A 163 34.19 -2.13 -24.21
C TYR A 163 33.79 -1.19 -23.10
N ALA A 164 32.56 -1.39 -22.62
CA ALA A 164 32.08 -0.67 -21.46
C ALA A 164 32.78 -1.17 -20.20
N ILE A 165 33.08 -0.22 -19.31
CA ILE A 165 33.66 -0.48 -17.99
C ILE A 165 32.72 0.16 -16.96
N LEU A 166 32.14 -0.69 -16.13
CA LEU A 166 31.12 -0.37 -15.14
C LEU A 166 31.66 -0.57 -13.73
N ALA A 167 31.06 0.10 -12.75
CA ALA A 167 31.28 -0.19 -11.34
C ALA A 167 29.96 -0.31 -10.56
N SER A 168 29.92 -1.24 -9.60
CA SER A 168 28.75 -1.51 -8.76
C SER A 168 28.60 -0.55 -7.57
N LEU A 169 29.70 0.12 -7.18
CA LEU A 169 29.81 0.93 -5.97
C LEU A 169 29.88 0.08 -4.68
N GLY A 170 30.51 -1.09 -4.77
CA GLY A 170 30.79 -2.04 -3.69
C GLY A 170 30.29 -3.46 -4.00
N VAL A 171 30.91 -4.47 -3.38
CA VAL A 171 30.58 -5.89 -3.60
C VAL A 171 29.10 -6.23 -3.38
N ASP A 172 28.49 -5.68 -2.33
CA ASP A 172 27.07 -5.93 -1.99
C ASP A 172 26.11 -5.36 -3.05
N ALA A 173 26.56 -4.38 -3.82
CA ALA A 173 25.80 -3.77 -4.91
C ALA A 173 26.06 -4.44 -6.27
N LEU A 174 26.99 -5.39 -6.37
CA LEU A 174 27.30 -6.09 -7.61
C LEU A 174 26.08 -6.81 -8.21
N PRO A 175 25.20 -7.48 -7.43
CA PRO A 175 23.94 -8.02 -7.96
C PRO A 175 23.00 -6.98 -8.58
N ILE A 176 23.09 -5.71 -8.15
CA ILE A 176 22.24 -4.63 -8.68
C ILE A 176 22.67 -4.27 -10.11
N VAL A 177 23.96 -4.40 -10.43
CA VAL A 177 24.49 -4.14 -11.78
C VAL A 177 23.94 -5.14 -12.80
N LEU A 178 23.61 -6.37 -12.38
CA LEU A 178 22.99 -7.36 -13.26
C LEU A 178 21.71 -6.84 -13.90
N GLY A 179 20.91 -6.04 -13.17
CA GLY A 179 19.74 -5.38 -13.74
C GLY A 179 20.10 -4.51 -14.95
N TYR A 180 21.15 -3.69 -14.82
CA TYR A 180 21.66 -2.86 -15.91
C TYR A 180 22.27 -3.69 -17.04
N VAL A 181 22.97 -4.79 -16.73
CA VAL A 181 23.59 -5.64 -17.76
C VAL A 181 22.53 -6.36 -18.59
N LYS A 182 21.50 -6.92 -17.94
CA LYS A 182 20.31 -7.54 -18.57
C LYS A 182 19.63 -6.65 -19.60
N THR A 183 19.70 -5.34 -19.44
CA THR A 183 18.99 -4.41 -20.30
C THR A 183 19.83 -3.81 -21.40
N HIS A 184 21.17 -3.88 -21.28
CA HIS A 184 22.08 -3.21 -22.21
C HIS A 184 22.93 -4.18 -23.04
N TYR A 185 23.07 -5.42 -22.59
CA TYR A 185 23.88 -6.45 -23.24
C TYR A 185 23.03 -7.68 -23.52
N PRO A 186 23.05 -8.20 -24.76
CA PRO A 186 22.27 -9.37 -25.13
C PRO A 186 22.66 -10.61 -24.32
N PRO A 187 21.77 -11.62 -24.24
CA PRO A 187 22.13 -12.93 -23.72
C PRO A 187 23.36 -13.49 -24.44
N GLY A 188 24.19 -14.26 -23.74
CA GLY A 188 25.43 -14.81 -24.28
C GLY A 188 26.61 -13.83 -24.33
N ALA A 189 26.40 -12.52 -24.06
CA ALA A 189 27.52 -11.59 -23.90
C ALA A 189 28.47 -12.02 -22.78
N THR A 190 29.74 -11.65 -22.90
CA THR A 190 30.75 -11.94 -21.87
C THR A 190 30.75 -10.85 -20.80
N VAL A 191 30.58 -11.25 -19.55
CA VAL A 191 30.70 -10.37 -18.39
C VAL A 191 32.02 -10.67 -17.69
N VAL A 192 32.95 -9.72 -17.75
CA VAL A 192 34.23 -9.81 -17.05
C VAL A 192 34.09 -9.12 -15.70
N LEU A 193 33.98 -9.91 -14.64
CA LEU A 193 33.94 -9.43 -13.26
C LEU A 193 35.36 -9.18 -12.75
N LEU A 194 35.64 -7.92 -12.41
CA LEU A 194 36.89 -7.45 -11.83
C LEU A 194 36.76 -7.54 -10.31
N LYS A 195 37.23 -8.66 -9.75
CA LYS A 195 37.15 -9.00 -8.34
C LYS A 195 38.33 -8.39 -7.57
N ASP A 196 38.08 -7.81 -6.40
CA ASP A 196 39.15 -7.46 -5.46
C ASP A 196 39.62 -8.74 -4.73
N HIS A 197 40.93 -8.87 -4.45
CA HIS A 197 41.48 -10.13 -3.90
C HIS A 197 41.29 -10.22 -2.37
N ASP A 198 40.06 -10.21 -1.92
CA ASP A 198 39.72 -10.38 -0.51
C ASP A 198 40.07 -11.78 0.01
N LYS A 199 40.25 -11.91 1.33
CA LYS A 199 40.48 -13.21 1.98
C LYS A 199 39.39 -14.20 1.61
N LYS A 200 39.80 -15.43 1.26
CA LYS A 200 38.88 -16.55 1.00
C LYS A 200 37.88 -16.72 2.15
N ASN A 201 36.61 -16.94 1.80
CA ASN A 201 35.47 -17.07 2.73
C ASN A 201 35.14 -15.81 3.55
N SER A 202 35.73 -14.65 3.25
CA SER A 202 35.28 -13.37 3.81
C SER A 202 33.84 -13.07 3.41
N LEU A 203 33.19 -12.12 4.10
CA LEU A 203 31.83 -11.68 3.72
C LEU A 203 31.80 -11.13 2.29
N ALA A 204 32.86 -10.44 1.85
CA ALA A 204 33.00 -9.92 0.50
C ALA A 204 33.13 -11.04 -0.54
N ASP A 205 34.00 -12.03 -0.30
CA ASP A 205 34.17 -13.20 -1.18
C ASP A 205 32.86 -14.00 -1.34
N GLN A 206 32.09 -14.15 -0.25
CA GLN A 206 30.76 -14.78 -0.29
C GLN A 206 29.72 -13.93 -1.05
N ALA A 207 29.73 -12.61 -0.87
CA ALA A 207 28.84 -11.70 -1.60
C ALA A 207 29.15 -11.72 -3.11
N PHE A 208 30.42 -11.73 -3.48
CA PHE A 208 30.87 -11.88 -4.85
C PHE A 208 30.42 -13.22 -5.45
N GLY A 209 30.62 -14.34 -4.73
CA GLY A 209 30.18 -15.66 -5.18
C GLY A 209 28.69 -15.72 -5.50
N LYS A 210 27.85 -15.11 -4.66
CA LYS A 210 26.40 -14.98 -4.92
C LYS A 210 26.12 -14.14 -6.17
N ALA A 211 26.80 -13.00 -6.32
CA ALA A 211 26.64 -12.15 -7.49
C ALA A 211 27.02 -12.89 -8.78
N LYS A 212 28.19 -13.56 -8.80
CA LYS A 212 28.66 -14.38 -9.92
C LYS A 212 27.62 -15.40 -10.36
N THR A 213 27.06 -16.16 -9.41
CA THR A 213 26.01 -17.14 -9.70
C THR A 213 24.80 -16.50 -10.39
N LEU A 214 24.35 -15.34 -9.93
CA LEU A 214 23.23 -14.62 -10.54
C LEU A 214 23.51 -14.20 -11.99
N PHE A 215 24.74 -13.83 -12.33
CA PHE A 215 25.11 -13.52 -13.73
C PHE A 215 25.11 -14.78 -14.60
N ILE A 216 25.61 -15.91 -14.09
CA ILE A 216 25.60 -17.20 -14.81
C ILE A 216 24.17 -17.69 -15.03
N GLU A 217 23.34 -17.69 -13.98
CA GLU A 217 21.92 -18.06 -14.05
C GLU A 217 21.10 -17.14 -14.97
N ALA A 218 21.61 -15.94 -15.25
CA ALA A 218 21.02 -15.01 -16.21
C ALA A 218 21.44 -15.26 -17.67
N GLY A 219 22.23 -16.30 -17.95
CA GLY A 219 22.63 -16.68 -19.31
C GLY A 219 23.84 -15.92 -19.85
N TYR A 220 24.67 -15.34 -18.98
CA TYR A 220 25.92 -14.68 -19.37
C TYR A 220 27.12 -15.60 -19.25
N THR A 221 28.07 -15.43 -20.17
CA THR A 221 29.41 -16.01 -20.05
C THR A 221 30.20 -15.19 -19.04
N VAL A 222 30.45 -15.73 -17.85
CA VAL A 222 31.12 -14.98 -16.78
C VAL A 222 32.60 -15.34 -16.70
N VAL A 223 33.46 -14.35 -16.90
CA VAL A 223 34.90 -14.43 -16.66
C VAL A 223 35.23 -13.65 -15.39
N VAL A 224 36.07 -14.20 -14.52
CA VAL A 224 36.53 -13.50 -13.30
C VAL A 224 38.01 -13.19 -13.43
N LYS A 225 38.38 -11.94 -13.19
CA LYS A 225 39.76 -11.48 -13.10
C LYS A 225 40.00 -10.92 -11.70
N GLU A 226 40.99 -11.47 -11.02
CA GLU A 226 41.41 -11.11 -9.66
C GLU A 226 42.92 -10.77 -9.65
N PRO A 227 43.37 -9.75 -8.89
CA PRO A 227 44.79 -9.42 -8.73
C PRO A 227 45.61 -10.61 -8.20
N PRO A 228 46.92 -10.69 -8.50
CA PRO A 228 47.73 -11.84 -8.09
C PRO A 228 48.00 -11.88 -6.57
N LEU A 229 48.04 -10.73 -5.89
CA LEU A 229 48.34 -10.62 -4.46
C LEU A 229 47.06 -10.54 -3.62
N GLU A 230 47.00 -11.35 -2.55
CA GLU A 230 45.89 -11.29 -1.58
C GLU A 230 45.85 -9.93 -0.86
N GLU A 231 44.64 -9.48 -0.52
CA GLU A 231 44.33 -8.17 0.08
C GLU A 231 44.68 -6.96 -0.82
N THR A 232 44.71 -7.14 -2.15
CA THR A 232 44.93 -6.05 -3.11
C THR A 232 43.78 -5.89 -4.09
N ASP A 233 43.62 -4.68 -4.62
CA ASP A 233 42.73 -4.37 -5.74
C ASP A 233 43.53 -4.11 -7.04
N TRP A 234 42.85 -4.02 -8.19
CA TRP A 234 43.51 -3.74 -9.48
C TRP A 234 44.19 -2.36 -9.53
N ASN A 235 43.77 -1.43 -8.68
CA ASN A 235 44.39 -0.12 -8.57
C ASN A 235 45.72 -0.21 -7.77
N ASP A 236 45.83 -1.11 -6.80
CA ASP A 236 47.07 -1.33 -6.05
C ASP A 236 48.12 -2.00 -6.95
N GLU A 237 47.73 -2.98 -7.77
CA GLU A 237 48.60 -3.58 -8.80
C GLU A 237 49.08 -2.54 -9.82
N LEU A 238 48.19 -1.65 -10.28
CA LEU A 238 48.57 -0.56 -11.18
C LEU A 238 49.57 0.42 -10.52
N GLN A 239 49.39 0.70 -9.22
CA GLN A 239 50.30 1.58 -8.48
C GLN A 239 51.69 0.96 -8.26
N SER A 240 51.78 -0.35 -8.04
CA SER A 240 53.05 -1.04 -7.76
C SER A 240 53.81 -1.42 -9.04
N GLU A 241 53.13 -2.02 -10.02
CA GLU A 241 53.76 -2.68 -11.18
C GLU A 241 53.51 -1.94 -12.51
N GLY A 242 52.57 -0.99 -12.53
CA GLY A 242 52.28 -0.15 -13.70
C GLY A 242 51.44 -0.81 -14.80
N PRO A 243 51.14 -0.07 -15.89
CA PRO A 243 50.18 -0.50 -16.92
C PRO A 243 50.56 -1.79 -17.66
N ALA A 244 51.86 -2.05 -17.88
CA ALA A 244 52.33 -3.23 -18.59
C ALA A 244 51.93 -4.52 -17.87
N ARG A 245 52.00 -4.52 -16.54
CA ARG A 245 51.62 -5.65 -15.71
C ARG A 245 50.12 -5.93 -15.75
N ILE A 246 49.31 -4.86 -15.70
CA ILE A 246 47.86 -4.99 -15.88
C ILE A 246 47.56 -5.60 -17.25
N HIS A 247 48.26 -5.18 -18.30
CA HIS A 247 48.11 -5.76 -19.64
C HIS A 247 48.38 -7.28 -19.66
N GLU A 248 49.49 -7.74 -19.09
CA GLU A 248 49.84 -9.16 -19.02
C GLU A 248 48.76 -10.02 -18.37
N GLN A 249 48.07 -9.51 -17.34
CA GLN A 249 47.00 -10.25 -16.64
C GLN A 249 45.72 -10.42 -17.47
N PHE A 250 45.58 -9.66 -18.57
CA PHE A 250 44.40 -9.63 -19.44
C PHE A 250 44.73 -10.06 -20.89
N ASP A 251 45.97 -10.46 -21.18
CA ASP A 251 46.42 -10.83 -22.53
C ASP A 251 45.61 -12.00 -23.13
N ASP A 252 45.17 -12.95 -22.32
CA ASP A 252 44.29 -14.06 -22.73
C ASP A 252 42.94 -13.57 -23.28
N LEU A 253 42.39 -12.52 -22.70
CA LEU A 253 41.16 -11.89 -23.16
C LEU A 253 41.42 -11.02 -24.39
N VAL A 254 42.46 -10.18 -24.37
CA VAL A 254 42.77 -9.24 -25.46
C VAL A 254 43.22 -9.98 -26.75
N SER A 255 43.97 -11.08 -26.62
CA SER A 255 44.45 -11.86 -27.77
C SER A 255 43.37 -12.69 -28.47
N GLY A 256 42.30 -13.08 -27.76
CA GLY A 256 41.11 -13.72 -28.33
C GLY A 256 40.16 -12.76 -29.07
N ILE A 257 40.36 -11.45 -28.92
CA ILE A 257 39.42 -10.39 -29.32
C ILE A 257 39.78 -9.69 -30.67
N ARG A 258 40.87 -10.07 -31.35
CA ARG A 258 41.37 -9.30 -32.52
C ARG A 258 40.31 -9.00 -33.60
N PRO A 259 40.24 -7.74 -34.12
CA PRO A 259 39.39 -7.36 -35.24
C PRO A 259 39.83 -8.04 -36.55
N GLU A 260 38.86 -8.31 -37.43
CA GLU A 260 38.98 -9.05 -38.70
C GLU A 260 39.93 -8.46 -39.77
N TRP A 261 40.62 -7.35 -39.52
CA TRP A 261 41.33 -6.62 -40.57
C TRP A 261 42.84 -6.94 -40.65
N VAL A 262 43.37 -7.89 -39.87
CA VAL A 262 44.82 -8.20 -39.85
C VAL A 262 45.14 -9.70 -39.95
N LYS A 263 44.31 -10.51 -40.60
CA LYS A 263 44.69 -11.89 -40.95
C LYS A 263 44.18 -12.28 -42.34
N GLU A 264 44.79 -11.70 -43.36
CA GLU A 264 45.11 -12.48 -44.56
C GLU A 264 46.56 -12.94 -44.43
N GLU A 265 46.80 -14.19 -44.82
CA GLU A 265 48.08 -14.93 -44.80
C GLU A 265 48.52 -15.54 -43.46
N LEU A 266 48.03 -16.76 -43.18
CA LEU A 266 48.83 -18.00 -43.19
C LEU A 266 48.09 -19.16 -42.48
N ASP A 267 47.76 -20.15 -43.31
CA ASP A 267 47.70 -21.61 -43.13
C ASP A 267 46.86 -22.32 -42.04
N GLU A 268 46.00 -23.20 -42.59
CA GLU A 268 45.69 -24.60 -42.27
C GLU A 268 44.83 -24.96 -41.03
N GLU A 269 43.54 -25.15 -41.35
CA GLU A 269 42.70 -26.32 -41.05
C GLU A 269 42.98 -27.12 -39.76
N SER A 270 42.14 -26.86 -38.75
CA SER A 270 41.44 -27.88 -37.91
C SER A 270 41.15 -27.40 -36.47
N THR A 271 41.53 -26.18 -36.08
CA THR A 271 41.24 -25.65 -34.72
C THR A 271 40.40 -24.37 -34.70
N LEU A 272 40.01 -23.84 -35.86
CA LEU A 272 39.26 -22.57 -35.96
C LEU A 272 37.73 -22.74 -35.89
N GLN A 273 37.18 -23.88 -36.30
CA GLN A 273 35.72 -24.11 -36.26
C GLN A 273 35.14 -24.18 -34.84
N GLN A 274 35.96 -24.49 -33.82
CA GLN A 274 35.51 -24.50 -32.41
C GLN A 274 35.61 -23.14 -31.70
N ARG A 275 36.30 -22.14 -32.28
CA ARG A 275 36.38 -20.78 -31.71
C ARG A 275 35.41 -19.79 -32.36
N TRP A 276 34.81 -20.17 -33.49
CA TRP A 276 33.91 -19.31 -34.27
C TRP A 276 32.42 -19.53 -33.96
N SER A 277 32.11 -20.42 -32.99
CA SER A 277 30.73 -20.67 -32.50
C SER A 277 30.23 -19.66 -31.47
N ASP A 278 31.10 -18.82 -30.90
CA ASP A 278 30.80 -18.07 -29.67
C ASP A 278 30.48 -16.58 -29.90
N ARG A 279 30.42 -16.11 -31.16
CA ARG A 279 29.99 -14.75 -31.48
C ARG A 279 28.50 -14.74 -31.80
N LEU A 280 27.75 -13.95 -31.02
CA LEU A 280 26.31 -13.71 -31.22
C LEU A 280 26.02 -13.26 -32.65
N SER A 281 24.95 -13.78 -33.26
CA SER A 281 24.61 -13.39 -34.62
C SER A 281 24.17 -11.91 -34.71
N PRO A 282 24.42 -11.22 -35.84
CA PRO A 282 23.94 -9.85 -36.05
C PRO A 282 22.42 -9.70 -35.91
N ALA A 283 21.66 -10.79 -36.10
CA ALA A 283 20.21 -10.82 -35.91
C ALA A 283 19.85 -10.68 -34.42
N VAL A 284 20.55 -11.37 -33.50
CA VAL A 284 20.31 -11.25 -32.05
C VAL A 284 20.53 -9.81 -31.58
N PHE A 285 21.60 -9.14 -32.02
CA PHE A 285 21.86 -7.75 -31.67
C PHE A 285 20.76 -6.78 -32.12
N ARG A 286 20.28 -6.96 -33.35
CA ARG A 286 19.18 -6.17 -33.92
C ARG A 286 17.92 -6.35 -33.09
N TYR A 287 17.51 -7.60 -32.84
CA TYR A 287 16.26 -7.90 -32.15
C TYR A 287 16.29 -7.56 -30.67
N PHE A 288 17.41 -7.83 -29.98
CA PHE A 288 17.61 -7.42 -28.60
C PHE A 288 17.28 -5.94 -28.39
N SER A 289 17.86 -5.06 -29.21
CA SER A 289 17.67 -3.62 -29.07
C SER A 289 16.22 -3.19 -29.32
N CYS A 290 15.57 -3.76 -30.34
CA CYS A 290 14.18 -3.41 -30.64
C CYS A 290 13.21 -3.91 -29.57
N ILE A 291 13.32 -5.17 -29.18
CA ILE A 291 12.46 -5.79 -28.14
C ILE A 291 12.67 -5.06 -26.82
N TYR A 292 13.91 -4.77 -26.45
CA TYR A 292 14.21 -4.01 -25.25
C TYR A 292 13.51 -2.66 -25.21
N ASN A 293 13.61 -1.88 -26.29
CA ASN A 293 12.97 -0.56 -26.37
C ASN A 293 11.43 -0.65 -26.31
N GLU A 294 10.82 -1.67 -26.91
CA GLU A 294 9.38 -1.91 -26.80
C GLU A 294 8.96 -2.21 -25.35
N LEU A 295 9.67 -3.13 -24.68
CA LEU A 295 9.45 -3.45 -23.28
C LEU A 295 9.62 -2.22 -22.39
N LEU A 296 10.60 -1.36 -22.72
CA LEU A 296 10.86 -0.14 -22.01
C LEU A 296 9.67 0.82 -22.02
N VAL A 297 9.06 1.03 -23.19
CA VAL A 297 7.86 1.88 -23.33
C VAL A 297 6.71 1.35 -22.46
N LEU A 298 6.53 0.03 -22.44
CA LEU A 298 5.50 -0.61 -21.63
C LEU A 298 5.76 -0.46 -20.13
N GLU A 299 7.02 -0.55 -19.70
CA GLU A 299 7.39 -0.29 -18.31
C GLU A 299 7.13 1.16 -17.91
N HIS A 300 7.49 2.13 -18.74
CA HIS A 300 7.24 3.55 -18.46
C HIS A 300 5.75 3.84 -18.26
N PHE A 301 4.91 3.32 -19.18
CA PHE A 301 3.47 3.40 -19.03
C PHE A 301 3.03 2.85 -17.67
N SER A 302 3.61 1.71 -17.29
CA SER A 302 3.19 0.96 -16.15
C SER A 302 3.64 1.54 -14.82
N GLU A 303 4.85 2.08 -14.76
CA GLU A 303 5.36 2.87 -13.63
C GLU A 303 4.48 4.09 -13.40
N LYS A 304 4.15 4.81 -14.48
CA LYS A 304 3.27 5.98 -14.43
C LYS A 304 1.86 5.59 -13.96
N LYS A 305 1.27 4.52 -14.49
CA LYS A 305 -0.02 3.98 -14.05
C LYS A 305 0.00 3.55 -12.58
N ALA A 306 1.03 2.84 -12.14
CA ALA A 306 1.18 2.41 -10.76
C ALA A 306 1.26 3.61 -9.80
N LEU A 307 1.97 4.68 -10.19
CA LEU A 307 2.06 5.89 -9.39
C LEU A 307 0.71 6.62 -9.32
N PHE A 308 -0.04 6.71 -10.43
CA PHE A 308 -1.43 7.21 -10.42
C PHE A 308 -2.35 6.39 -9.51
N LEU A 309 -2.25 5.05 -9.53
CA LEU A 309 -3.01 4.18 -8.65
C LEU A 309 -2.65 4.38 -7.16
N LYS A 310 -1.37 4.63 -6.85
CA LYS A 310 -0.96 4.98 -5.47
C LYS A 310 -1.58 6.30 -5.01
N VAL A 311 -1.64 7.29 -5.89
CA VAL A 311 -2.36 8.55 -5.63
C VAL A 311 -3.85 8.26 -5.38
N SER A 312 -4.50 7.43 -6.22
CA SER A 312 -5.90 7.01 -6.06
C SER A 312 -6.21 6.42 -4.69
N TYR A 313 -5.37 5.48 -4.27
CA TYR A 313 -5.54 4.80 -3.00
C TYR A 313 -5.35 5.77 -1.83
N ALA A 314 -4.30 6.61 -1.89
CA ALA A 314 -4.06 7.62 -0.87
C ALA A 314 -5.20 8.65 -0.76
N LEU A 315 -5.79 9.08 -1.88
CA LEU A 315 -6.96 9.97 -1.89
C LEU A 315 -8.19 9.31 -1.22
N SER A 316 -8.38 8.02 -1.46
CA SER A 316 -9.49 7.25 -0.87
C SER A 316 -9.33 7.03 0.63
N GLU A 317 -8.12 6.83 1.13
CA GLU A 317 -7.86 6.74 2.58
C GLU A 317 -7.94 8.11 3.26
N LEU A 318 -7.48 9.16 2.59
CA LEU A 318 -7.61 10.53 3.08
C LEU A 318 -9.09 10.91 3.23
N GLU A 319 -9.95 10.49 2.29
CA GLU A 319 -11.39 10.69 2.37
C GLU A 319 -11.98 10.09 3.64
N LYS A 320 -11.62 8.84 3.96
CA LYS A 320 -12.07 8.15 5.18
C LYS A 320 -11.61 8.89 6.44
N ARG A 321 -10.37 9.40 6.46
CA ARG A 321 -9.87 10.21 7.59
C ARG A 321 -10.65 11.52 7.72
N VAL A 322 -10.92 12.20 6.62
CA VAL A 322 -11.71 13.44 6.61
C VAL A 322 -13.13 13.16 7.10
N LEU A 323 -13.81 12.13 6.60
CA LEU A 323 -15.16 11.77 7.07
C LEU A 323 -15.20 11.47 8.57
N LYS A 324 -14.26 10.66 9.07
CA LYS A 324 -14.14 10.35 10.50
C LYS A 324 -13.90 11.60 11.36
N LEU A 325 -13.11 12.55 10.88
CA LEU A 325 -12.91 13.83 11.58
C LEU A 325 -14.23 14.64 11.67
N GLY A 326 -15.06 14.56 10.64
CA GLY A 326 -16.40 15.18 10.63
C GLY A 326 -17.33 14.61 11.68
N GLU A 327 -17.29 13.30 11.88
CA GLU A 327 -18.03 12.62 12.96
C GLU A 327 -17.49 13.00 14.34
N LEU A 328 -16.18 13.14 14.50
CA LEU A 328 -15.58 13.57 15.77
C LEU A 328 -15.94 15.01 16.13
N LEU A 329 -16.10 15.88 15.14
CA LEU A 329 -16.51 17.28 15.34
C LEU A 329 -17.93 17.43 15.89
N THR A 330 -18.80 16.45 15.65
CA THR A 330 -20.17 16.44 16.20
C THR A 330 -20.23 15.79 17.58
N MET A 331 -19.27 14.93 17.92
CA MET A 331 -19.29 14.07 19.11
C MET A 331 -18.30 14.44 20.23
N GLN A 332 -17.18 15.13 19.94
CA GLN A 332 -16.09 15.40 20.90
C GLN A 332 -15.77 16.90 21.08
N GLU A 333 -15.22 17.24 22.26
CA GLU A 333 -14.76 18.59 22.63
C GLU A 333 -13.22 18.76 22.62
N ASP A 334 -12.44 17.71 22.31
CA ASP A 334 -10.98 17.81 22.23
C ASP A 334 -10.53 18.42 20.89
N PHE A 335 -10.67 19.75 20.81
CA PHE A 335 -10.19 20.54 19.67
C PHE A 335 -8.68 20.39 19.45
N GLY A 336 -7.89 20.03 20.47
CA GLY A 336 -6.45 19.82 20.35
C GLY A 336 -6.12 18.62 19.47
N ALA A 337 -6.83 17.50 19.68
CA ALA A 337 -6.73 16.31 18.83
C ALA A 337 -7.16 16.60 17.39
N ILE A 338 -8.30 17.28 17.21
CA ILE A 338 -8.84 17.65 15.89
C ILE A 338 -7.86 18.53 15.11
N VAL A 339 -7.27 19.54 15.76
CA VAL A 339 -6.27 20.42 15.12
C VAL A 339 -5.02 19.67 14.68
N ARG A 340 -4.56 18.72 15.48
CA ARG A 340 -3.41 17.89 15.15
C ARG A 340 -3.69 17.04 13.91
N GLU A 341 -4.85 16.41 13.86
CA GLU A 341 -5.28 15.59 12.74
C GLU A 341 -5.43 16.42 11.45
N ILE A 342 -6.01 17.62 11.53
CA ILE A 342 -6.10 18.54 10.37
C ILE A 342 -4.71 18.92 9.85
N LYS A 343 -3.72 19.15 10.74
CA LYS A 343 -2.35 19.45 10.31
C LYS A 343 -1.71 18.26 9.58
N GLU A 344 -1.96 17.04 10.06
CA GLU A 344 -1.50 15.82 9.37
C GLU A 344 -2.15 15.69 8.00
N ILE A 345 -3.48 15.85 7.89
CA ILE A 345 -4.21 15.82 6.61
C ILE A 345 -3.67 16.88 5.64
N LYS A 346 -3.38 18.11 6.10
CA LYS A 346 -2.77 19.16 5.24
C LYS A 346 -1.35 18.79 4.79
N ALA A 347 -0.56 18.12 5.64
CA ALA A 347 0.76 17.63 5.25
C ALA A 347 0.68 16.50 4.21
N ASP A 348 -0.28 15.60 4.39
CA ASP A 348 -0.58 14.48 3.50
C ASP A 348 -1.05 14.98 2.12
N ILE A 349 -1.93 15.99 2.07
CA ILE A 349 -2.34 16.66 0.82
C ILE A 349 -1.15 17.32 0.13
N LYS A 350 -0.23 17.94 0.87
CA LYS A 350 0.98 18.53 0.28
C LYS A 350 1.86 17.47 -0.39
N ILE A 351 1.98 16.28 0.22
CA ILE A 351 2.70 15.15 -0.38
C ILE A 351 1.99 14.73 -1.68
N LEU A 352 0.66 14.56 -1.66
CA LEU A 352 -0.12 14.22 -2.84
C LEU A 352 0.01 15.26 -3.96
N ASN A 353 -0.07 16.55 -3.63
CA ASN A 353 0.07 17.61 -4.63
C ASN A 353 1.45 17.62 -5.28
N ASN A 354 2.51 17.41 -4.50
CA ASN A 354 3.86 17.30 -5.06
C ASN A 354 4.00 16.08 -5.99
N ALA A 355 3.43 14.93 -5.61
CA ALA A 355 3.44 13.74 -6.46
C ALA A 355 2.62 13.97 -7.75
N TRP A 356 1.48 14.63 -7.64
CA TRP A 356 0.63 14.97 -8.77
C TRP A 356 1.29 15.96 -9.73
N ALA A 357 1.91 17.01 -9.20
CA ALA A 357 2.65 17.99 -10.00
C ALA A 357 3.82 17.36 -10.74
N HIS A 358 4.49 16.37 -10.12
CA HIS A 358 5.50 15.59 -10.80
C HIS A 358 4.92 14.75 -11.95
N LEU A 359 3.76 14.11 -11.74
CA LEU A 359 3.11 13.26 -12.73
C LEU A 359 2.54 14.00 -13.95
N THR A 360 1.99 15.19 -13.73
CA THR A 360 1.17 15.91 -14.72
C THR A 360 1.77 17.25 -15.15
N GLY A 361 2.80 17.74 -14.46
CA GLY A 361 3.31 19.11 -14.62
C GLY A 361 2.38 20.19 -14.06
N GLN A 362 1.21 19.83 -13.53
CA GLN A 362 0.22 20.75 -13.01
C GLN A 362 0.18 20.68 -11.49
N SER A 363 0.26 21.82 -10.80
CA SER A 363 -0.11 21.84 -9.38
C SER A 363 -1.62 21.80 -9.27
N LEU A 364 -2.12 20.98 -8.37
CA LEU A 364 -3.50 21.06 -7.95
C LEU A 364 -3.70 22.38 -7.21
N GLU A 365 -4.91 22.93 -7.29
CA GLU A 365 -5.30 24.03 -6.41
C GLU A 365 -5.12 23.55 -4.98
N ASN A 366 -4.13 24.13 -4.31
CA ASN A 366 -3.84 23.81 -2.93
C ASN A 366 -5.06 24.24 -2.12
N PRO A 367 -5.70 23.39 -1.30
CA PRO A 367 -6.78 23.81 -0.41
C PRO A 367 -6.24 24.68 0.76
N ALA A 368 -5.21 25.49 0.50
CA ALA A 368 -4.58 26.39 1.44
C ALA A 368 -5.46 27.63 1.67
N GLU A 369 -6.63 27.41 2.26
CA GLU A 369 -7.19 28.39 3.16
C GLU A 369 -6.58 28.19 4.55
N SER A 370 -6.23 29.33 5.15
CA SER A 370 -5.52 29.38 6.41
C SER A 370 -6.47 28.97 7.53
N LEU A 371 -6.01 28.15 8.48
CA LEU A 371 -6.78 27.87 9.72
C LEU A 371 -6.99 29.12 10.60
N GLN A 372 -6.71 30.34 10.11
CA GLN A 372 -6.89 31.58 10.87
C GLN A 372 -8.33 31.79 11.36
N PRO A 373 -9.39 31.55 10.56
CA PRO A 373 -10.76 31.73 11.05
C PRO A 373 -11.05 30.81 12.25
N PHE A 374 -10.66 29.53 12.15
CA PHE A 374 -10.76 28.59 13.26
C PHE A 374 -9.87 28.99 14.46
N LYS A 375 -8.59 29.34 14.25
CA LYS A 375 -7.69 29.77 15.34
C LYS A 375 -8.22 30.99 16.06
N THR A 376 -8.86 31.91 15.34
CA THR A 376 -9.48 33.10 15.91
C THR A 376 -10.69 32.71 16.76
N ALA A 377 -11.54 31.81 16.27
CA ALA A 377 -12.67 31.27 17.02
C ALA A 377 -12.23 30.51 18.29
N LEU A 378 -11.17 29.69 18.19
CA LEU A 378 -10.62 28.96 19.34
C LEU A 378 -10.07 29.90 20.42
N ARG A 379 -9.31 30.93 20.03
CA ARG A 379 -8.83 31.96 20.97
C ARG A 379 -9.97 32.67 21.69
N GLN A 380 -11.08 32.93 20.98
CA GLN A 380 -12.26 33.53 21.60
C GLN A 380 -12.90 32.58 22.63
N TYR A 381 -13.04 31.29 22.29
CA TYR A 381 -13.52 30.27 23.22
C TYR A 381 -12.62 30.16 24.47
N GLU A 382 -11.30 30.05 24.27
CA GLU A 382 -10.30 29.98 25.34
C GLU A 382 -10.40 31.19 26.27
N LYS A 383 -10.49 32.41 25.70
CA LYS A 383 -10.65 33.65 26.48
C LYS A 383 -11.93 33.68 27.32
N ILE A 384 -13.05 33.20 26.77
CA ILE A 384 -14.34 33.12 27.49
C ILE A 384 -14.23 32.09 28.63
N ASN A 385 -13.62 30.94 28.36
CA ASN A 385 -13.46 29.86 29.35
C ASN A 385 -12.50 30.25 30.48
N GLU A 386 -11.39 30.93 30.16
CA GLU A 386 -10.48 31.50 31.16
C GLU A 386 -11.19 32.52 32.03
N LYS A 387 -11.99 33.43 31.45
CA LYS A 387 -12.77 34.40 32.23
C LYS A 387 -13.79 33.71 33.15
N ARG A 388 -14.50 32.71 32.65
CA ARG A 388 -15.40 31.86 33.46
C ARG A 388 -14.67 31.24 34.64
N LYS A 389 -13.51 30.60 34.39
CA LYS A 389 -12.68 29.98 35.44
C LYS A 389 -12.24 31.03 36.46
N LYS A 390 -11.71 32.16 36.01
CA LYS A 390 -11.30 33.27 36.90
C LYS A 390 -12.45 33.74 37.80
N LEU A 391 -13.68 33.83 37.32
CA LEU A 391 -14.80 34.27 38.16
C LEU A 391 -15.33 33.20 39.12
N LEU A 392 -15.33 31.93 38.70
CA LEU A 392 -16.05 30.83 39.37
C LEU A 392 -15.17 29.77 40.02
N ASN A 393 -13.84 29.89 39.95
CA ASN A 393 -12.92 28.94 40.58
C ASN A 393 -13.09 28.97 42.11
N GLU A 394 -13.39 27.83 42.73
CA GLU A 394 -13.54 27.69 44.19
C GLU A 394 -12.37 26.88 44.81
N ASP A 395 -11.46 26.32 44.00
CA ASP A 395 -10.41 25.37 44.41
C ASP A 395 -9.14 26.02 45.01
N LEU A 396 -9.23 27.24 45.55
CA LEU A 396 -8.08 27.94 46.14
C LEU A 396 -8.07 27.77 47.66
N GLU A 397 -7.30 26.79 48.16
CA GLU A 397 -7.21 26.45 49.59
C GLU A 397 -6.50 27.49 50.47
N ASN A 398 -5.74 28.43 49.89
CA ASN A 398 -5.01 29.46 50.64
C ASN A 398 -5.16 30.85 50.00
N PHE A 399 -5.84 31.75 50.71
CA PHE A 399 -5.98 33.14 50.31
C PHE A 399 -4.69 33.93 50.59
N SER A 400 -4.02 34.38 49.54
CA SER A 400 -3.03 35.46 49.64
C SER A 400 -3.57 36.72 48.98
N LEU A 401 -3.65 37.80 49.76
CA LEU A 401 -3.99 39.18 49.32
C LEU A 401 -3.00 39.76 48.29
N LYS A 402 -1.99 38.99 47.84
CA LYS A 402 -1.02 39.39 46.80
C LYS A 402 -1.29 38.77 45.42
N SER A 403 -2.34 37.96 45.26
CA SER A 403 -2.68 37.34 43.98
C SER A 403 -3.59 38.24 43.13
N ASN A 404 -3.59 38.04 41.81
CA ASN A 404 -4.32 38.85 40.83
C ASN A 404 -5.81 39.03 41.23
N ASP A 405 -6.28 40.29 41.26
CA ASP A 405 -7.58 40.67 41.83
C ASP A 405 -8.77 39.91 41.21
N ASP A 406 -8.67 39.48 39.96
CA ASP A 406 -9.78 38.87 39.21
C ASP A 406 -9.95 37.34 39.39
N GLU A 407 -9.04 36.66 40.09
CA GLU A 407 -9.11 35.20 40.26
C GLU A 407 -10.03 34.81 41.44
N ALA A 408 -10.88 33.82 41.23
CA ALA A 408 -11.98 33.42 42.13
C ALA A 408 -12.87 34.61 42.57
N ALA A 409 -13.03 35.66 41.75
CA ALA A 409 -13.55 36.96 42.17
C ALA A 409 -14.87 36.90 42.99
N VAL A 410 -15.83 36.08 42.56
CA VAL A 410 -17.12 35.91 43.27
C VAL A 410 -16.93 35.23 44.63
N TYR A 411 -16.13 34.16 44.66
CA TYR A 411 -15.85 33.41 45.87
C TYR A 411 -15.05 34.26 46.86
N ARG A 412 -14.02 34.99 46.39
CA ARG A 412 -13.23 35.89 47.23
C ARG A 412 -14.06 37.00 47.81
N ALA A 413 -14.84 37.71 46.98
CA ALA A 413 -15.69 38.81 47.42
C ALA A 413 -16.68 38.35 48.52
N TYR A 414 -17.25 37.16 48.36
CA TYR A 414 -18.12 36.54 49.36
C TYR A 414 -17.40 36.30 50.70
N TYR A 415 -16.24 35.64 50.70
CA TYR A 415 -15.51 35.33 51.93
C TYR A 415 -15.00 36.58 52.63
N THR A 416 -14.42 37.53 51.89
CA THR A 416 -13.94 38.79 52.48
C THR A 416 -15.10 39.59 53.10
N THR A 417 -16.27 39.59 52.46
CA THR A 417 -17.46 40.25 53.04
C THR A 417 -17.92 39.55 54.32
N LEU A 418 -17.85 38.22 54.39
CA LEU A 418 -18.19 37.49 55.62
C LEU A 418 -17.20 37.77 56.75
N GLU A 419 -15.91 37.90 56.45
CA GLU A 419 -14.89 38.28 57.43
C GLU A 419 -15.15 39.69 57.98
N LEU A 420 -15.46 40.66 57.10
CA LEU A 420 -15.84 42.00 57.52
C LEU A 420 -17.13 41.99 58.36
N LEU A 421 -18.13 41.23 57.95
CA LEU A 421 -19.39 41.09 58.70
C LEU A 421 -19.14 40.51 60.10
N GLN A 422 -18.31 39.47 60.20
CA GLN A 422 -17.93 38.86 61.47
C GLN A 422 -17.22 39.89 62.36
N ALA A 423 -16.21 40.58 61.84
CA ALA A 423 -15.47 41.61 62.56
C ALA A 423 -16.38 42.76 63.01
N HIS A 424 -17.26 43.22 62.12
CA HIS A 424 -18.22 44.28 62.39
C HIS A 424 -19.19 43.89 63.52
N ILE A 425 -19.85 42.73 63.41
CA ILE A 425 -20.78 42.25 64.45
C ILE A 425 -20.08 42.08 65.80
N THR A 426 -18.84 41.60 65.82
CA THR A 426 -18.04 41.45 67.05
C THR A 426 -17.63 42.80 67.65
N SER A 427 -17.51 43.86 66.84
CA SER A 427 -17.14 45.20 67.30
C SER A 427 -18.31 46.05 67.83
N LEU A 428 -19.55 45.59 67.71
CA LEU A 428 -20.74 46.36 68.11
C LEU A 428 -20.84 46.52 69.64
N SER A 429 -21.08 47.75 70.10
CA SER A 429 -21.28 48.06 71.52
C SER A 429 -22.66 47.65 72.03
N GLU A 430 -22.86 47.55 73.35
CA GLU A 430 -24.19 47.30 73.94
C GLU A 430 -25.20 48.42 73.63
N GLN A 431 -24.72 49.66 73.45
CA GLN A 431 -25.56 50.79 73.05
C GLN A 431 -26.08 50.63 71.62
N ASP A 432 -25.26 50.09 70.71
CA ASP A 432 -25.68 49.79 69.34
C ASP A 432 -26.71 48.66 69.34
N LYS A 433 -26.53 47.64 70.18
CA LYS A 433 -27.50 46.54 70.38
C LYS A 433 -28.87 47.02 70.83
N GLU A 434 -28.95 47.99 71.74
CA GLU A 434 -30.23 48.59 72.14
C GLU A 434 -30.84 49.47 71.03
N ARG A 435 -30.03 50.27 70.34
CA ARG A 435 -30.49 51.04 69.16
C ARG A 435 -31.10 50.14 68.09
N PHE A 436 -30.52 48.96 67.86
CA PHE A 436 -31.06 47.97 66.92
C PHE A 436 -32.44 47.43 67.33
N LYS A 437 -32.63 47.12 68.62
CA LYS A 437 -33.93 46.67 69.14
C LYS A 437 -34.98 47.75 68.94
N TYR A 438 -34.63 49.00 69.25
CA TYR A 438 -35.52 50.14 69.06
C TYR A 438 -35.87 50.36 67.59
N ARG A 439 -34.88 50.31 66.70
CA ARG A 439 -35.09 50.41 65.25
C ARG A 439 -36.01 49.32 64.68
N LYS A 440 -35.86 48.08 65.16
CA LYS A 440 -36.74 46.97 64.78
C LYS A 440 -38.19 47.26 65.19
N PHE A 441 -38.38 47.74 66.42
CA PHE A 441 -39.70 48.16 66.91
C PHE A 441 -40.33 49.27 66.05
N LEU A 442 -39.56 50.31 65.69
CA LEU A 442 -40.04 51.40 64.83
C LEU A 442 -40.48 50.90 63.44
N ASN A 443 -39.70 50.01 62.83
CA ASN A 443 -40.04 49.40 61.54
C ASN A 443 -41.31 48.54 61.61
N GLU A 444 -41.47 47.73 62.66
CA GLU A 444 -42.67 46.93 62.87
C GLU A 444 -43.91 47.82 63.07
N ARG A 445 -43.79 48.92 63.81
CA ARG A 445 -44.88 49.89 64.01
C ARG A 445 -45.23 50.61 62.70
N LEU A 446 -44.24 51.03 61.92
CA LEU A 446 -44.46 51.61 60.58
C LEU A 446 -45.20 50.66 59.64
N GLY A 447 -44.86 49.37 59.67
CA GLY A 447 -45.57 48.34 58.91
C GLY A 447 -47.03 48.18 59.35
N LYS A 448 -47.29 48.21 60.66
CA LYS A 448 -48.66 48.16 61.22
C LYS A 448 -49.47 49.40 60.85
N ILE A 449 -48.91 50.60 61.02
CA ILE A 449 -49.55 51.86 60.61
C ILE A 449 -49.87 51.86 59.12
N GLY A 450 -48.96 51.35 58.29
CA GLY A 450 -49.19 51.22 56.85
C GLY A 450 -50.43 50.37 56.53
N LYS A 451 -50.62 49.25 57.24
CA LYS A 451 -51.79 48.37 57.11
C LYS A 451 -53.05 49.02 57.70
N GLU A 452 -52.95 49.67 58.86
CA GLU A 452 -54.05 50.40 59.49
C GLU A 452 -54.60 51.50 58.56
N ILE A 453 -53.72 52.29 57.94
CA ILE A 453 -54.11 53.30 56.93
C ILE A 453 -54.77 52.64 55.71
N GLN A 454 -54.27 51.49 55.26
CA GLN A 454 -54.84 50.79 54.11
C GLN A 454 -56.24 50.23 54.40
N VAL A 455 -56.46 49.70 55.62
CA VAL A 455 -57.77 49.25 56.09
C VAL A 455 -58.74 50.41 56.23
N LEU A 456 -58.31 51.54 56.81
CA LEU A 456 -59.13 52.74 56.93
C LEU A 456 -59.50 53.35 55.56
N LYS A 457 -58.59 53.27 54.57
CA LYS A 457 -58.90 53.62 53.17
C LYS A 457 -59.96 52.71 52.56
N GLY A 458 -59.95 51.42 52.88
CA GLY A 458 -60.98 50.48 52.46
C GLY A 458 -62.35 50.85 53.02
N TYR A 459 -62.42 51.12 54.33
CA TYR A 459 -63.66 51.58 54.97
C TYR A 459 -64.14 52.94 54.44
N GLN A 460 -63.23 53.85 54.09
CA GLN A 460 -63.58 55.13 53.46
C GLN A 460 -64.23 54.93 52.07
N GLN A 461 -63.82 53.91 51.30
CA GLN A 461 -64.40 53.59 49.99
C GLN A 461 -65.76 52.89 50.09
N GLU A 462 -66.05 52.18 51.18
CA GLU A 462 -67.33 51.49 51.40
C GLU A 462 -68.44 52.40 51.97
N LEU A 463 -68.08 53.58 52.51
CA LEU A 463 -68.98 54.48 53.25
C LEU A 463 -69.32 55.79 52.49
N GLU A 464 -69.27 55.80 51.15
CA GLU A 464 -69.64 56.98 50.33
C GLU A 464 -71.11 57.41 50.59
N GLY A 465 -71.31 58.41 51.47
CA GLY A 465 -72.62 59.00 51.77
C GLY A 465 -72.82 59.62 53.16
N GLU A 466 -72.00 59.29 54.18
CA GLU A 466 -72.13 59.84 55.55
C GLU A 466 -71.00 60.83 55.92
N ALA A 467 -71.26 62.12 55.80
CA ALA A 467 -70.25 63.19 55.93
C ALA A 467 -69.55 63.27 57.32
N VAL A 468 -70.21 62.86 58.40
CA VAL A 468 -69.63 62.93 59.77
C VAL A 468 -68.63 61.80 60.00
N THR A 469 -68.99 60.57 59.60
CA THR A 469 -68.17 59.37 59.75
C THR A 469 -66.94 59.43 58.83
N GLU A 470 -67.09 60.01 57.63
CA GLU A 470 -66.00 60.20 56.68
C GLU A 470 -64.93 61.19 57.20
N ASN A 471 -65.34 62.27 57.87
CA ASN A 471 -64.41 63.23 58.46
C ASN A 471 -63.60 62.62 59.62
N LEU A 472 -64.23 61.81 60.48
CA LEU A 472 -63.55 61.14 61.59
C LEU A 472 -62.50 60.14 61.09
N LEU A 473 -62.84 59.37 60.04
CA LEU A 473 -61.89 58.46 59.38
C LEU A 473 -60.73 59.23 58.75
N ARG A 474 -61.00 60.38 58.14
CA ARG A 474 -59.98 61.25 57.54
C ARG A 474 -59.02 61.82 58.59
N GLU A 475 -59.54 62.27 59.73
CA GLU A 475 -58.71 62.75 60.86
C GLU A 475 -57.85 61.64 61.45
N GLN A 476 -58.40 60.43 61.63
CA GLN A 476 -57.64 59.27 62.11
C GLN A 476 -56.54 58.87 61.11
N MET A 477 -56.84 58.85 59.81
CA MET A 477 -55.83 58.61 58.78
C MET A 477 -54.76 59.70 58.77
N GLN A 478 -55.12 60.96 59.00
CA GLN A 478 -54.17 62.08 59.06
C GLN A 478 -53.26 61.99 60.30
N SER A 479 -53.81 61.55 61.44
CA SER A 479 -53.03 61.25 62.65
C SER A 479 -52.03 60.12 62.43
N LEU A 480 -52.48 58.99 61.86
CA LEU A 480 -51.60 57.87 61.50
C LEU A 480 -50.55 58.24 60.45
N GLN A 481 -50.90 59.12 59.49
CA GLN A 481 -49.95 59.64 58.51
C GLN A 481 -48.89 60.53 59.15
N THR A 482 -49.26 61.28 60.19
CA THR A 482 -48.33 62.09 60.98
C THR A 482 -47.40 61.20 61.82
N GLU A 483 -47.93 60.18 62.50
CA GLU A 483 -47.14 59.17 63.23
C GLU A 483 -46.18 58.46 62.26
N LYS A 484 -46.64 58.07 61.08
CA LYS A 484 -45.81 57.46 60.03
C LYS A 484 -44.68 58.38 59.58
N ASN A 485 -44.91 59.69 59.46
CA ASN A 485 -43.87 60.64 59.07
C ASN A 485 -42.86 60.84 60.20
N PHE A 486 -43.31 60.91 61.45
CA PHE A 486 -42.43 60.97 62.62
C PHE A 486 -41.54 59.74 62.74
N LEU A 487 -42.11 58.54 62.65
CA LEU A 487 -41.34 57.29 62.73
C LEU A 487 -40.33 57.15 61.58
N ARG A 488 -40.63 57.71 60.39
CA ARG A 488 -39.68 57.78 59.27
C ARG A 488 -38.50 58.71 59.57
N GLN A 489 -38.74 59.84 60.24
CA GLN A 489 -37.67 60.76 60.65
C GLN A 489 -36.78 60.12 61.71
N GLU A 490 -37.37 59.45 62.71
CA GLU A 490 -36.62 58.72 63.74
C GLU A 490 -35.77 57.58 63.15
N LEU A 491 -36.31 56.85 62.16
CA LEU A 491 -35.52 55.86 61.43
C LEU A 491 -34.36 56.47 60.65
N ALA A 492 -34.54 57.63 60.01
CA ALA A 492 -33.48 58.31 59.28
C ALA A 492 -32.32 58.72 60.20
N VAL A 493 -32.64 59.23 61.40
CA VAL A 493 -31.63 59.55 62.43
C VAL A 493 -30.88 58.30 62.89
N LEU A 494 -31.59 57.19 63.08
CA LEU A 494 -30.95 55.93 63.44
C LEU A 494 -30.08 55.39 62.30
N ASP A 495 -30.51 55.50 61.05
CA ASP A 495 -29.74 55.07 59.87
C ASP A 495 -28.44 55.89 59.71
N ASP A 496 -28.45 57.19 60.00
CA ASP A 496 -27.24 58.04 60.01
C ASP A 496 -26.27 57.70 61.15
N GLN A 497 -26.78 57.11 62.24
CA GLN A 497 -25.99 56.70 63.41
C GLN A 497 -25.48 55.26 63.32
N LEU A 498 -25.91 54.50 62.31
CA LEU A 498 -25.56 53.10 62.10
C LEU A 498 -24.25 52.99 61.30
N ASN A 499 -23.20 52.50 61.95
CA ASN A 499 -21.95 52.19 61.27
C ASN A 499 -22.16 50.99 60.34
N LEU A 500 -22.20 51.21 59.03
CA LEU A 500 -22.29 50.15 58.02
C LEU A 500 -20.91 49.58 57.68
N LEU A 501 -20.88 48.42 57.02
CA LEU A 501 -19.64 47.85 56.50
C LEU A 501 -19.02 48.81 55.50
N ALA A 502 -17.73 49.11 55.71
CA ALA A 502 -16.96 49.90 54.79
C ALA A 502 -16.73 49.13 53.48
N TYR A 503 -16.81 49.84 52.35
CA TYR A 503 -16.36 49.28 51.08
C TYR A 503 -14.86 49.02 51.12
N HIS A 504 -14.43 47.95 50.46
CA HIS A 504 -13.03 47.68 50.25
C HIS A 504 -12.40 48.74 49.34
N THR A 505 -11.67 49.69 49.90
CA THR A 505 -10.93 50.72 49.15
C THR A 505 -9.56 50.18 48.75
N GLY A 506 -9.30 50.03 47.45
CA GLY A 506 -7.96 49.67 46.94
C GLY A 506 -7.93 48.57 45.87
N PHE A 507 -9.05 47.87 45.62
CA PHE A 507 -9.12 46.83 44.59
C PHE A 507 -9.75 47.34 43.29
N SER A 508 -9.41 46.71 42.17
CA SER A 508 -9.95 47.01 40.85
C SER A 508 -10.54 45.76 40.18
N GLY A 509 -11.15 45.92 39.00
CA GLY A 509 -11.64 44.78 38.22
C GLY A 509 -12.93 44.13 38.75
N GLU A 510 -13.10 42.84 38.43
CA GLU A 510 -14.33 42.08 38.68
C GLU A 510 -14.52 41.81 40.18
N TYR A 511 -13.43 41.62 40.94
CA TYR A 511 -13.51 41.46 42.39
C TYR A 511 -14.08 42.70 43.09
N ALA A 512 -13.65 43.90 42.71
CA ALA A 512 -14.18 45.14 43.29
C ALA A 512 -15.70 45.29 43.02
N HIS A 513 -16.16 44.85 41.85
CA HIS A 513 -17.58 44.85 41.50
C HIS A 513 -18.39 43.91 42.40
N TYR A 514 -17.99 42.63 42.51
CA TYR A 514 -18.71 41.67 43.35
C TYR A 514 -18.56 41.97 44.84
N SER A 515 -17.42 42.51 45.27
CA SER A 515 -17.18 42.95 46.64
C SER A 515 -18.16 44.06 47.04
N ARG A 516 -18.35 45.06 46.18
CA ARG A 516 -19.37 46.10 46.40
C ARG A 516 -20.78 45.50 46.49
N HIS A 517 -21.14 44.60 45.57
CA HIS A 517 -22.45 43.94 45.58
C HIS A 517 -22.72 43.20 46.90
N PHE A 518 -21.77 42.41 47.40
CA PHE A 518 -21.96 41.69 48.66
C PHE A 518 -21.99 42.62 49.87
N VAL A 519 -21.14 43.66 49.91
CA VAL A 519 -21.18 44.69 50.97
C VAL A 519 -22.52 45.42 50.97
N ASP A 520 -23.03 45.83 49.80
CA ASP A 520 -24.35 46.45 49.66
C ASP A 520 -25.47 45.54 50.14
N PHE A 521 -25.43 44.26 49.74
CA PHE A 521 -26.40 43.26 50.16
C PHE A 521 -26.39 43.09 51.68
N VAL A 522 -25.21 42.99 52.29
CA VAL A 522 -25.10 42.83 53.76
C VAL A 522 -25.53 44.11 54.48
N ASN A 523 -25.10 45.28 54.03
CA ASN A 523 -25.52 46.57 54.60
C ASN A 523 -27.04 46.74 54.54
N HIS A 524 -27.67 46.32 53.44
CA HIS A 524 -29.13 46.30 53.33
C HIS A 524 -29.79 45.37 54.36
N ARG A 525 -29.20 44.20 54.66
CA ARG A 525 -29.71 43.28 55.69
C ARG A 525 -29.52 43.81 57.11
N LEU A 526 -28.38 44.45 57.38
CA LEU A 526 -28.15 45.16 58.63
C LEU A 526 -29.21 46.26 58.81
N LEU A 527 -29.48 47.06 57.78
CA LEU A 527 -30.59 48.04 57.76
C LEU A 527 -31.99 47.41 57.83
N GLN A 528 -32.17 46.09 57.78
CA GLN A 528 -33.43 45.40 58.06
C GLN A 528 -33.51 44.83 59.49
N CYS A 529 -32.52 45.16 60.32
CA CYS A 529 -32.34 44.70 61.68
C CYS A 529 -32.01 43.20 61.84
N GLU A 530 -31.39 42.58 60.84
CA GLU A 530 -30.88 41.21 60.94
C GLU A 530 -29.40 41.25 61.32
N TYR A 531 -29.07 41.00 62.60
CA TYR A 531 -27.69 41.09 63.14
C TYR A 531 -27.13 39.73 63.59
N ASN A 532 -27.86 38.65 63.33
CA ASN A 532 -27.37 37.30 63.61
C ASN A 532 -26.43 36.88 62.48
N TYR A 533 -25.13 36.77 62.78
CA TYR A 533 -24.11 36.37 61.82
C TYR A 533 -24.49 35.09 61.06
N SER A 534 -25.01 34.06 61.74
CA SER A 534 -25.43 32.80 61.11
C SER A 534 -26.61 32.98 60.15
N ALA A 535 -27.56 33.87 60.47
CA ALA A 535 -28.71 34.16 59.62
C ALA A 535 -28.32 34.95 58.37
N ILE A 536 -27.56 36.04 58.54
CA ILE A 536 -27.04 36.84 57.42
C ILE A 536 -26.12 35.99 56.55
N ARG A 537 -25.21 35.20 57.15
CA ARG A 537 -24.34 34.27 56.42
C ARG A 537 -25.14 33.35 55.52
N LYS A 538 -26.23 32.73 56.01
CA LYS A 538 -27.10 31.87 55.18
C LYS A 538 -27.69 32.64 53.99
N LEU A 539 -28.11 33.88 54.18
CA LEU A 539 -28.66 34.72 53.10
C LEU A 539 -27.58 35.11 52.07
N VAL A 540 -26.40 35.51 52.54
CA VAL A 540 -25.25 35.85 51.70
C VAL A 540 -24.73 34.62 50.95
N THR A 541 -24.76 33.43 51.56
CA THR A 541 -24.46 32.16 50.86
C THR A 541 -25.48 31.90 49.76
N ARG A 542 -26.78 32.10 50.01
CA ARG A 542 -27.82 31.97 48.97
C ARG A 542 -27.61 32.96 47.82
N GLU A 543 -27.24 34.20 48.14
CA GLU A 543 -26.92 35.24 47.15
C GLU A 543 -25.71 34.83 46.30
N LYS A 544 -24.64 34.34 46.93
CA LYS A 544 -23.46 33.79 46.24
C LYS A 544 -23.83 32.65 45.29
N GLU A 545 -24.61 31.68 45.76
CA GLU A 545 -25.07 30.57 44.91
C GLU A 545 -25.98 31.05 43.77
N GLY A 546 -26.78 32.09 43.99
CA GLY A 546 -27.58 32.75 42.95
C GLY A 546 -26.71 33.38 41.86
N ILE A 547 -25.71 34.16 42.24
CA ILE A 547 -24.73 34.78 41.33
C ILE A 547 -23.93 33.69 40.59
N ARG A 548 -23.46 32.66 41.30
CA ARG A 548 -22.77 31.51 40.71
C ARG A 548 -23.62 30.83 39.66
N SER A 549 -24.88 30.50 39.98
CA SER A 549 -25.81 29.85 39.05
C SER A 549 -26.09 30.72 37.82
N HIS A 550 -26.27 32.03 38.02
CA HIS A 550 -26.46 32.99 36.93
C HIS A 550 -25.25 33.01 35.98
N LEU A 551 -24.05 33.19 36.52
CA LEU A 551 -22.81 33.24 35.74
C LEU A 551 -22.50 31.90 35.07
N GLN A 552 -22.76 30.77 35.74
CA GLN A 552 -22.64 29.44 35.11
C GLN A 552 -23.54 29.32 33.88
N LYS A 553 -24.78 29.80 33.97
CA LYS A 553 -25.74 29.78 32.86
C LYS A 553 -25.35 30.76 31.74
N GLU A 554 -24.90 31.96 32.08
CA GLU A 554 -24.49 32.99 31.12
C GLU A 554 -23.24 32.55 30.35
N TYR A 555 -22.17 32.17 31.05
CA TYR A 555 -20.95 31.68 30.42
C TYR A 555 -21.19 30.33 29.71
N GLY A 556 -22.12 29.50 30.18
CA GLY A 556 -22.57 28.31 29.45
C GLY A 556 -23.07 28.66 28.04
N LYS A 557 -24.01 29.61 27.93
CA LYS A 557 -24.51 30.09 26.63
C LYS A 557 -23.42 30.70 25.75
N LEU A 558 -22.51 31.48 26.33
CA LEU A 558 -21.40 32.09 25.59
C LEU A 558 -20.42 31.04 25.06
N LEU A 559 -20.10 30.03 25.88
CA LEU A 559 -19.27 28.90 25.49
C LEU A 559 -19.93 28.06 24.40
N ASP A 560 -21.22 27.75 24.51
CA ASP A 560 -21.98 27.04 23.49
C ASP A 560 -21.95 27.77 22.13
N LYS A 561 -22.16 29.09 22.16
CA LYS A 561 -22.10 29.94 20.97
C LYS A 561 -20.70 29.97 20.36
N ALA A 562 -19.67 30.11 21.19
CA ALA A 562 -18.27 30.09 20.75
C ALA A 562 -17.87 28.72 20.17
N MET A 563 -18.34 27.63 20.79
CA MET A 563 -18.16 26.25 20.29
C MET A 563 -18.86 26.03 18.96
N ALA A 564 -20.11 26.47 18.81
CA ALA A 564 -20.83 26.41 17.54
C ALA A 564 -20.08 27.16 16.43
N TYR A 565 -19.47 28.31 16.77
CA TYR A 565 -18.64 29.07 15.85
C TYR A 565 -17.35 28.33 15.46
N CYS A 566 -16.68 27.68 16.42
CA CYS A 566 -15.54 26.81 16.14
C CYS A 566 -15.92 25.65 15.20
N ARG A 567 -17.03 24.95 15.50
CA ARG A 567 -17.55 23.84 14.68
C ARG A 567 -17.89 24.29 13.26
N LYS A 568 -18.53 25.46 13.09
CA LYS A 568 -18.87 26.02 11.78
C LYS A 568 -17.63 26.24 10.90
N HIS A 569 -16.59 26.88 11.44
CA HIS A 569 -15.36 27.13 10.69
C HIS A 569 -14.62 25.84 10.33
N LEU A 570 -14.59 24.87 11.25
CA LEU A 570 -14.02 23.55 10.98
C LEU A 570 -14.79 22.80 9.90
N ALA A 571 -16.13 22.83 9.92
CA ALA A 571 -16.95 22.22 8.87
C ALA A 571 -16.74 22.86 7.50
N GLY A 572 -16.53 24.19 7.43
CA GLY A 572 -16.19 24.89 6.20
C GLY A 572 -14.85 24.43 5.61
N GLU A 573 -13.82 24.32 6.45
CA GLU A 573 -12.50 23.79 6.04
C GLU A 573 -12.62 22.35 5.52
N MET A 574 -13.40 21.51 6.19
CA MET A 574 -13.64 20.13 5.76
C MET A 574 -14.32 20.03 4.39
N ALA A 575 -15.33 20.87 4.13
CA ALA A 575 -16.03 20.87 2.85
C ALA A 575 -15.11 21.28 1.68
N LEU A 576 -14.13 22.16 1.94
CA LEU A 576 -13.09 22.49 0.97
C LEU A 576 -12.17 21.29 0.70
N LEU A 577 -11.73 20.59 1.76
CA LEU A 577 -10.90 19.39 1.64
C LEU A 577 -11.63 18.27 0.87
N GLN A 578 -12.93 18.08 1.11
CA GLN A 578 -13.75 17.11 0.39
C GLN A 578 -13.89 17.45 -1.10
N ARG A 579 -14.20 18.71 -1.43
CA ARG A 579 -14.29 19.16 -2.83
C ARG A 579 -12.98 19.00 -3.57
N ALA A 580 -11.87 19.38 -2.95
CA ALA A 580 -10.54 19.17 -3.50
C ALA A 580 -10.33 17.68 -3.79
N ASN A 581 -10.52 16.81 -2.79
CA ASN A 581 -10.33 15.37 -2.95
C ASN A 581 -11.18 14.75 -4.07
N GLN A 582 -12.44 15.17 -4.22
CA GLN A 582 -13.30 14.68 -5.30
C GLN A 582 -12.86 15.17 -6.69
N GLY A 583 -12.44 16.43 -6.80
CA GLY A 583 -11.87 16.97 -8.05
C GLY A 583 -10.64 16.16 -8.49
N LEU A 584 -9.77 15.81 -7.54
CA LEU A 584 -8.58 14.99 -7.79
C LEU A 584 -8.91 13.60 -8.29
N LYS A 585 -9.92 12.95 -7.70
CA LYS A 585 -10.36 11.62 -8.14
C LYS A 585 -10.85 11.62 -9.58
N ASN A 586 -11.66 12.62 -9.95
CA ASN A 586 -12.21 12.74 -11.29
C ASN A 586 -11.11 12.97 -12.32
N GLU A 587 -10.20 13.92 -12.04
CA GLU A 587 -9.07 14.20 -12.95
C GLU A 587 -8.14 13.00 -13.08
N MET A 588 -7.83 12.33 -11.98
CA MET A 588 -7.01 11.12 -12.00
C MET A 588 -7.62 9.98 -12.82
N ALA A 589 -8.94 9.79 -12.76
CA ALA A 589 -9.62 8.80 -13.60
C ALA A 589 -9.45 9.13 -15.10
N LEU A 590 -9.59 10.40 -15.47
CA LEU A 590 -9.36 10.88 -16.84
C LEU A 590 -7.91 10.67 -17.28
N GLN A 591 -6.93 10.97 -16.42
CA GLN A 591 -5.51 10.79 -16.72
C GLN A 591 -5.14 9.31 -16.92
N ILE A 592 -5.69 8.40 -16.12
CA ILE A 592 -5.47 6.95 -16.31
C ILE A 592 -6.08 6.50 -17.65
N GLU A 593 -7.28 6.95 -17.98
CA GLU A 593 -7.94 6.59 -19.24
C GLU A 593 -7.17 7.14 -20.46
N GLN A 594 -6.68 8.38 -20.39
CA GLN A 594 -5.83 8.96 -21.43
C GLN A 594 -4.53 8.18 -21.59
N LEU A 595 -3.86 7.86 -20.48
CA LEU A 595 -2.63 7.07 -20.48
C LEU A 595 -2.86 5.70 -21.14
N GLU A 596 -3.99 5.04 -20.87
CA GLU A 596 -4.33 3.74 -21.49
C GLU A 596 -4.59 3.84 -22.99
N LYS A 597 -5.12 4.97 -23.48
CA LYS A 597 -5.33 5.22 -24.91
C LYS A 597 -4.03 5.49 -25.67
N GLU A 598 -2.98 5.96 -25.00
CA GLU A 598 -1.66 6.21 -25.59
C GLU A 598 -0.86 4.93 -25.87
N LEU A 599 -1.24 3.79 -25.29
CA LEU A 599 -0.58 2.52 -25.53
C LEU A 599 -0.83 2.00 -26.95
N PRO A 600 0.20 1.50 -27.65
CA PRO A 600 0.03 0.74 -28.89
C PRO A 600 -0.92 -0.45 -28.71
N SER A 601 -1.55 -0.92 -29.79
CA SER A 601 -2.35 -2.15 -29.74
C SER A 601 -1.49 -3.36 -29.32
N PRO A 602 -2.05 -4.39 -28.68
CA PRO A 602 -1.29 -5.58 -28.27
C PRO A 602 -0.43 -6.21 -29.38
N ALA A 603 -0.92 -6.22 -30.63
CA ALA A 603 -0.18 -6.70 -31.79
C ALA A 603 1.08 -5.86 -32.10
N MET A 604 0.98 -4.53 -31.99
CA MET A 604 2.12 -3.63 -32.19
C MET A 604 3.14 -3.66 -31.05
N ARG A 605 2.76 -4.13 -29.85
CA ARG A 605 3.64 -4.14 -28.66
C ARG A 605 4.76 -5.19 -28.71
N PHE A 606 4.63 -6.20 -29.56
CA PHE A 606 5.54 -7.35 -29.64
C PHE A 606 5.96 -7.66 -31.07
N GLN A 607 5.87 -6.69 -31.96
CA GLN A 607 6.12 -6.89 -33.39
C GLN A 607 7.56 -7.36 -33.64
N HIS A 608 8.54 -6.73 -32.98
CA HIS A 608 9.94 -7.11 -33.16
C HIS A 608 10.26 -8.45 -32.52
N TYR A 609 9.59 -8.80 -31.42
CA TYR A 609 9.70 -10.14 -30.84
C TYR A 609 9.13 -11.19 -31.79
N HIS A 610 7.99 -10.92 -32.43
CA HIS A 610 7.41 -11.81 -33.43
C HIS A 610 8.33 -11.99 -34.65
N GLN A 611 8.89 -10.88 -35.15
CA GLN A 611 9.83 -10.93 -36.27
C GLN A 611 11.11 -11.70 -35.92
N ALA A 612 11.63 -11.53 -34.70
CA ALA A 612 12.79 -12.28 -34.23
C ALA A 612 12.55 -13.79 -34.27
N PHE A 613 11.36 -14.24 -33.84
CA PHE A 613 10.97 -15.66 -33.83
C PHE A 613 10.69 -16.25 -35.22
N LEU A 614 10.39 -15.41 -36.22
CA LEU A 614 10.22 -15.85 -37.60
C LEU A 614 11.55 -15.90 -38.36
N GLU A 615 12.47 -14.98 -38.06
CA GLU A 615 13.77 -14.89 -38.74
C GLU A 615 14.86 -15.77 -38.11
N LEU A 616 14.84 -15.94 -36.80
CA LEU A 616 15.68 -16.91 -36.12
C LEU A 616 14.99 -18.28 -36.21
N ASP A 617 15.73 -19.33 -36.53
CA ASP A 617 15.19 -20.69 -36.42
C ASP A 617 14.70 -20.89 -34.98
N PRO A 618 13.41 -21.23 -34.75
CA PRO A 618 12.89 -21.44 -33.41
C PRO A 618 13.72 -22.41 -32.57
N LEU A 619 14.44 -23.36 -33.18
CA LEU A 619 15.27 -24.34 -32.46
C LEU A 619 16.75 -23.93 -32.34
N SER A 620 17.13 -22.76 -32.84
CA SER A 620 18.50 -22.26 -32.71
C SER A 620 18.86 -21.84 -31.27
N SER A 621 20.15 -21.92 -30.95
CA SER A 621 20.71 -21.36 -29.70
C SER A 621 20.42 -19.87 -29.53
N ASP A 622 20.36 -19.13 -30.64
CA ASP A 622 20.08 -17.69 -30.66
C ASP A 622 18.64 -17.35 -30.30
N ALA A 623 17.66 -18.06 -30.90
CA ALA A 623 16.25 -17.90 -30.55
C ALA A 623 16.00 -18.29 -29.09
N ARG A 624 16.62 -19.39 -28.64
CA ARG A 624 16.59 -19.84 -27.25
C ARG A 624 17.18 -18.81 -26.31
N GLY A 625 18.37 -18.28 -26.58
CA GLY A 625 19.03 -17.27 -25.77
C GLY A 625 18.20 -15.99 -25.66
N LEU A 626 17.66 -15.49 -26.78
CA LEU A 626 16.77 -14.32 -26.79
C LEU A 626 15.51 -14.55 -25.96
N GLN A 627 14.93 -15.74 -26.03
CA GLN A 627 13.75 -16.11 -25.27
C GLN A 627 14.02 -16.26 -23.77
N GLU A 628 15.10 -16.94 -23.39
CA GLU A 628 15.54 -17.08 -22.01
C GLU A 628 15.86 -15.70 -21.39
N TRP A 629 16.47 -14.82 -22.18
CA TRP A 629 16.65 -13.43 -21.79
C TRP A 629 15.31 -12.76 -21.46
N VAL A 630 14.32 -12.80 -22.36
CA VAL A 630 12.97 -12.24 -22.11
C VAL A 630 12.35 -12.84 -20.84
N ASN A 631 12.50 -14.16 -20.62
CA ASN A 631 12.00 -14.83 -19.40
C ASN A 631 12.69 -14.30 -18.13
N SER A 632 13.96 -13.91 -18.23
CA SER A 632 14.81 -13.51 -17.11
C SER A 632 14.72 -12.01 -16.76
N LEU A 633 13.89 -11.25 -17.46
CA LEU A 633 13.66 -9.81 -17.28
C LEU A 633 12.77 -9.49 -16.07
N THR A 634 13.11 -10.04 -14.90
CA THR A 634 12.36 -9.93 -13.63
C THR A 634 12.14 -8.49 -13.12
N HIS A 635 12.82 -7.50 -13.70
CA HIS A 635 12.67 -6.09 -13.36
C HIS A 635 11.53 -5.39 -14.13
N PHE A 636 10.97 -6.05 -15.15
CA PHE A 636 9.89 -5.54 -15.97
C PHE A 636 8.57 -5.96 -15.32
N LYS A 637 7.89 -5.02 -14.68
CA LYS A 637 6.77 -5.27 -13.77
C LYS A 637 5.46 -5.56 -14.49
N MET A 638 5.30 -5.14 -15.74
CA MET A 638 3.97 -5.04 -16.36
C MET A 638 3.86 -5.56 -17.79
N VAL A 639 4.94 -6.08 -18.34
CA VAL A 639 4.86 -7.01 -19.45
C VAL A 639 4.78 -8.40 -18.84
N GLY A 640 3.56 -8.91 -18.66
CA GLY A 640 3.38 -10.33 -18.30
C GLY A 640 4.22 -11.16 -19.26
N PRO A 641 5.10 -12.04 -18.76
CA PRO A 641 6.16 -12.53 -19.61
C PRO A 641 5.57 -13.39 -20.73
N LEU A 642 6.08 -13.19 -21.95
CA LEU A 642 6.06 -14.19 -23.00
C LEU A 642 6.95 -15.34 -22.52
N VAL A 643 6.56 -16.01 -21.44
CA VAL A 643 7.35 -17.12 -20.89
C VAL A 643 7.24 -18.24 -21.89
N TYR A 644 8.36 -18.61 -22.43
CA TYR A 644 8.47 -19.79 -23.25
C TYR A 644 9.81 -20.38 -22.89
N THR A 645 9.81 -21.53 -22.24
CA THR A 645 11.05 -22.27 -21.98
C THR A 645 11.20 -23.26 -23.11
N TYR A 646 12.39 -23.37 -23.70
CA TYR A 646 12.69 -24.43 -24.65
C TYR A 646 12.95 -25.75 -23.91
N PRO A 647 12.74 -26.91 -24.56
CA PRO A 647 13.17 -28.18 -24.00
C PRO A 647 14.70 -28.23 -23.92
N ASP A 648 15.25 -28.86 -22.88
CA ASP A 648 16.69 -29.13 -22.79
C ASP A 648 17.07 -30.20 -23.81
N MET A 649 17.94 -29.84 -24.76
CA MET A 649 18.34 -30.71 -25.88
C MET A 649 19.23 -31.89 -25.45
N ASP A 650 19.73 -31.90 -24.22
CA ASP A 650 20.48 -33.03 -23.66
C ASP A 650 19.56 -34.23 -23.32
N THR A 651 18.23 -34.06 -23.39
CA THR A 651 17.22 -35.08 -23.08
C THR A 651 16.16 -35.24 -24.18
N GLU A 652 16.57 -35.27 -25.46
CA GLU A 652 15.66 -35.60 -26.59
C GLU A 652 14.82 -36.88 -26.37
N ALA A 653 15.22 -37.76 -25.45
CA ALA A 653 14.48 -38.98 -25.10
C ALA A 653 13.12 -38.75 -24.38
N GLY A 654 12.78 -37.53 -23.92
CA GLY A 654 11.58 -37.27 -23.09
C GLY A 654 10.55 -36.28 -23.65
N VAL A 655 10.88 -35.50 -24.68
CA VAL A 655 10.06 -34.37 -25.17
C VAL A 655 9.12 -34.82 -26.29
N ALA A 656 7.83 -34.51 -26.17
CA ALA A 656 6.81 -34.80 -27.18
C ALA A 656 6.13 -33.52 -27.68
N LEU A 657 5.82 -33.47 -28.97
CA LEU A 657 5.06 -32.38 -29.58
C LEU A 657 3.56 -32.58 -29.37
N VAL A 658 2.84 -31.47 -29.24
CA VAL A 658 1.38 -31.48 -29.28
C VAL A 658 0.94 -31.54 -30.74
N ASP A 659 0.41 -32.68 -31.18
CA ASP A 659 -0.02 -32.92 -32.56
C ASP A 659 -1.55 -32.86 -32.74
N THR A 660 -2.29 -32.96 -31.63
CA THR A 660 -3.74 -33.10 -31.64
C THR A 660 -4.43 -31.77 -31.34
N PHE A 661 -4.94 -31.14 -32.40
CA PHE A 661 -5.71 -29.89 -32.36
C PHE A 661 -7.15 -30.13 -32.83
N LEU A 662 -8.13 -29.83 -31.97
CA LEU A 662 -9.54 -30.11 -32.18
C LEU A 662 -10.34 -28.78 -32.31
N ASP A 663 -10.76 -28.39 -33.52
CA ASP A 663 -11.60 -27.19 -33.77
C ASP A 663 -13.09 -27.55 -33.85
N TYR A 664 -13.60 -28.15 -32.77
CA TYR A 664 -15.03 -28.38 -32.58
C TYR A 664 -15.36 -28.43 -31.08
N ASP A 665 -16.58 -27.97 -30.76
CA ASP A 665 -17.11 -28.00 -29.40
C ASP A 665 -17.46 -29.44 -29.02
N SER A 666 -17.08 -29.87 -27.81
CA SER A 666 -17.54 -31.15 -27.25
C SER A 666 -19.02 -31.10 -26.92
N ASP A 667 -19.77 -32.18 -27.15
CA ASP A 667 -21.15 -32.30 -26.70
C ASP A 667 -21.17 -32.62 -25.18
N GLU A 668 -21.74 -31.72 -24.39
CA GLU A 668 -21.85 -31.90 -22.94
C GLU A 668 -22.79 -33.06 -22.58
N GLU A 669 -23.89 -33.27 -23.32
CA GLU A 669 -24.87 -34.31 -23.06
C GLU A 669 -24.29 -35.70 -23.34
N GLU A 670 -23.59 -35.85 -24.45
CA GLU A 670 -22.83 -37.07 -24.78
C GLU A 670 -21.72 -37.32 -23.74
N THR A 671 -20.98 -36.28 -23.34
CA THR A 671 -19.92 -36.41 -22.33
C THR A 671 -20.47 -36.84 -20.97
N ILE A 672 -21.61 -36.29 -20.55
CA ILE A 672 -22.25 -36.70 -19.29
C ILE A 672 -22.77 -38.13 -19.39
N SER A 673 -23.38 -38.51 -20.52
CA SER A 673 -23.89 -39.87 -20.74
C SER A 673 -22.77 -40.90 -20.64
N THR A 674 -21.68 -40.69 -21.38
CA THR A 674 -20.51 -41.59 -21.38
C THR A 674 -19.84 -41.70 -20.01
N LEU A 675 -19.73 -40.59 -19.27
CA LEU A 675 -19.25 -40.62 -17.88
C LEU A 675 -20.21 -41.35 -16.94
N THR A 676 -21.52 -41.18 -17.11
CA THR A 676 -22.56 -41.86 -16.31
C THR A 676 -22.43 -43.36 -16.47
N SER A 677 -22.33 -43.82 -17.72
CA SER A 677 -22.08 -45.23 -18.05
C SER A 677 -20.77 -45.71 -17.42
N ALA A 678 -19.69 -44.95 -17.56
CA ALA A 678 -18.40 -45.31 -16.98
C ALA A 678 -18.42 -45.42 -15.45
N VAL A 679 -19.15 -44.56 -14.74
CA VAL A 679 -19.30 -44.63 -13.27
C VAL A 679 -20.13 -45.84 -12.87
N LEU A 680 -21.24 -46.11 -13.56
CA LEU A 680 -22.06 -47.32 -13.31
C LEU A 680 -21.24 -48.60 -13.52
N THR A 681 -20.38 -48.63 -14.53
CA THR A 681 -19.48 -49.76 -14.76
C THR A 681 -18.43 -49.92 -13.67
N ALA A 682 -17.82 -48.84 -13.20
CA ALA A 682 -16.92 -48.89 -12.06
C ALA A 682 -17.61 -49.43 -10.79
N ALA A 683 -18.90 -49.13 -10.64
CA ALA A 683 -19.70 -49.53 -9.50
C ALA A 683 -20.19 -51.00 -9.57
N GLY A 684 -19.89 -51.74 -10.65
CA GLY A 684 -20.22 -53.17 -10.81
C GLY A 684 -21.21 -53.52 -11.94
N GLY A 685 -21.45 -52.61 -12.90
CA GLY A 685 -22.35 -52.82 -14.03
C GLY A 685 -21.67 -52.89 -15.40
N GLU A 686 -21.57 -54.05 -16.04
CA GLU A 686 -21.21 -54.07 -17.47
C GLU A 686 -22.27 -53.31 -18.27
N TYR A 687 -21.84 -52.24 -18.95
CA TYR A 687 -22.68 -51.40 -19.80
C TYR A 687 -22.19 -51.57 -21.23
N ASP A 688 -23.05 -52.05 -22.14
CA ASP A 688 -22.76 -52.19 -23.56
C ASP A 688 -23.76 -51.34 -24.36
N GLU A 689 -23.26 -50.30 -25.04
CA GLU A 689 -24.07 -49.32 -25.78
C GLU A 689 -24.67 -49.87 -27.08
N SER A 690 -24.33 -51.09 -27.50
CA SER A 690 -24.64 -51.59 -28.84
C SER A 690 -25.96 -52.36 -29.01
N SER A 691 -26.91 -52.30 -28.07
CA SER A 691 -28.18 -53.04 -28.18
C SER A 691 -29.38 -52.15 -28.49
N GLU A 692 -29.64 -51.95 -29.78
CA GLU A 692 -30.96 -51.54 -30.29
C GLU A 692 -31.99 -52.64 -29.99
N GLY A 693 -32.57 -52.63 -28.78
CA GLY A 693 -33.57 -53.60 -28.37
C GLY A 693 -34.11 -53.36 -26.96
N ASN A 694 -35.28 -52.72 -26.88
CA ASN A 694 -35.92 -52.21 -25.65
C ASN A 694 -36.21 -53.23 -24.52
N SER A 695 -35.97 -54.54 -24.69
CA SER A 695 -36.32 -55.56 -23.67
C SER A 695 -35.13 -56.26 -23.01
N GLN A 696 -33.93 -56.25 -23.62
CA GLN A 696 -32.70 -56.75 -22.97
C GLN A 696 -31.97 -55.63 -22.20
N PHE A 697 -32.21 -54.37 -22.56
CA PHE A 697 -31.59 -53.17 -21.98
C PHE A 697 -31.96 -52.97 -20.50
N GLU A 698 -33.21 -53.25 -20.10
CA GLU A 698 -33.65 -53.15 -18.69
C GLU A 698 -33.10 -54.26 -17.80
N VAL A 699 -32.81 -55.43 -18.36
CA VAL A 699 -32.39 -56.62 -17.58
C VAL A 699 -30.93 -56.50 -17.14
N LEU A 700 -30.04 -56.00 -18.02
CA LEU A 700 -28.63 -55.76 -17.72
C LEU A 700 -28.45 -54.61 -16.71
N GLN A 701 -29.27 -53.55 -16.80
CA GLN A 701 -29.29 -52.46 -15.80
C GLN A 701 -29.76 -52.95 -14.42
N LYS A 702 -30.78 -53.82 -14.36
CA LYS A 702 -31.25 -54.41 -13.10
C LYS A 702 -30.21 -55.33 -12.46
N GLU A 703 -29.45 -56.11 -13.22
CA GLU A 703 -28.41 -56.98 -12.65
C GLU A 703 -27.20 -56.20 -12.09
N ALA A 704 -26.79 -55.13 -12.77
CA ALA A 704 -25.78 -54.20 -12.27
C ALA A 704 -26.22 -53.51 -10.96
N ILE A 705 -27.46 -53.03 -10.94
CA ILE A 705 -28.05 -52.32 -9.80
C ILE A 705 -28.33 -53.26 -8.63
N ALA A 706 -28.74 -54.50 -8.90
CA ALA A 706 -28.89 -55.56 -7.90
C ALA A 706 -27.57 -55.78 -7.14
N ARG A 707 -26.46 -55.89 -7.87
CA ARG A 707 -25.12 -56.03 -7.29
C ARG A 707 -24.68 -54.78 -6.52
N LEU A 708 -24.92 -53.60 -7.08
CA LEU A 708 -24.61 -52.32 -6.44
C LEU A 708 -25.32 -52.17 -5.09
N CYS A 709 -26.62 -52.50 -5.04
CA CYS A 709 -27.45 -52.33 -3.86
C CYS A 709 -27.50 -53.55 -2.93
N GLY A 710 -26.99 -54.70 -3.36
CA GLY A 710 -27.09 -55.96 -2.60
C GLY A 710 -28.53 -56.48 -2.49
N ILE A 711 -29.37 -56.21 -3.49
CA ILE A 711 -30.80 -56.56 -3.54
C ILE A 711 -31.02 -57.56 -4.67
N ASP A 712 -31.99 -58.47 -4.55
CA ASP A 712 -32.34 -59.39 -5.66
C ASP A 712 -32.84 -58.59 -6.87
N LYS A 713 -32.43 -58.99 -8.09
CA LYS A 713 -32.82 -58.30 -9.32
C LYS A 713 -34.34 -58.21 -9.53
N ASN A 714 -35.10 -59.12 -8.94
CA ASN A 714 -36.56 -59.15 -9.01
C ASN A 714 -37.24 -58.19 -8.00
N GLU A 715 -36.49 -57.65 -7.02
CA GLU A 715 -36.97 -56.73 -5.98
C GLU A 715 -36.65 -55.26 -6.28
N ILE A 716 -35.98 -54.99 -7.40
CA ILE A 716 -35.65 -53.63 -7.85
C ILE A 716 -36.92 -52.93 -8.34
N THR A 717 -37.27 -51.86 -7.63
CA THR A 717 -38.35 -50.96 -8.04
C THR A 717 -37.89 -50.03 -9.17
N GLU A 718 -38.82 -49.64 -10.04
CA GLU A 718 -38.58 -48.61 -11.07
C GLU A 718 -38.10 -47.29 -10.44
N GLY A 719 -38.62 -46.94 -9.25
CA GLY A 719 -38.17 -45.79 -8.48
C GLY A 719 -36.71 -45.88 -8.03
N LEU A 720 -36.18 -47.06 -7.71
CA LEU A 720 -34.75 -47.24 -7.39
C LEU A 720 -33.87 -47.07 -8.63
N LEU A 721 -34.29 -47.60 -9.78
CA LEU A 721 -33.57 -47.42 -11.06
C LEU A 721 -33.45 -45.93 -11.41
N HIS A 722 -34.55 -45.18 -11.31
CA HIS A 722 -34.53 -43.74 -11.56
C HIS A 722 -33.68 -42.98 -10.55
N THR A 723 -33.70 -43.37 -9.27
CA THR A 723 -32.87 -42.76 -8.22
C THR A 723 -31.38 -42.92 -8.53
N ILE A 724 -30.94 -44.13 -8.87
CA ILE A 724 -29.53 -44.42 -9.17
C ILE A 724 -29.10 -43.69 -10.43
N MET A 725 -29.91 -43.74 -11.49
CA MET A 725 -29.59 -43.05 -12.74
C MET A 725 -29.48 -41.53 -12.52
N ASP A 726 -30.41 -40.92 -11.78
CA ASP A 726 -30.36 -39.48 -11.46
C ASP A 726 -29.12 -39.13 -10.63
N PHE A 727 -28.87 -39.89 -9.56
CA PHE A 727 -27.73 -39.65 -8.67
C PHE A 727 -26.39 -39.82 -9.40
N THR A 728 -26.21 -40.89 -10.19
CA THR A 728 -24.98 -41.13 -10.95
C THR A 728 -24.76 -40.10 -12.05
N GLN A 729 -25.84 -39.63 -12.68
CA GLN A 729 -25.74 -38.58 -13.68
C GLN A 729 -25.37 -37.23 -13.05
N LYS A 730 -25.92 -36.88 -11.89
CA LYS A 730 -25.51 -35.70 -11.10
C LYS A 730 -24.05 -35.82 -10.63
N LEU A 731 -23.61 -37.01 -10.27
CA LEU A 731 -22.22 -37.26 -9.92
C LEU A 731 -21.29 -37.11 -11.15
N SER A 732 -21.76 -37.50 -12.34
CA SER A 732 -21.04 -37.32 -13.60
C SER A 732 -20.97 -35.86 -14.03
N LEU A 733 -22.01 -35.08 -13.73
CA LEU A 733 -21.98 -33.61 -13.84
C LEU A 733 -20.88 -33.04 -12.94
N SER A 734 -20.77 -33.49 -11.69
CA SER A 734 -19.68 -33.08 -10.79
C SER A 734 -18.30 -33.44 -11.36
N LEU A 735 -18.13 -34.67 -11.87
CA LEU A 735 -16.87 -35.12 -12.49
C LEU A 735 -16.46 -34.29 -13.70
N TYR A 736 -17.43 -33.93 -14.55
CA TYR A 736 -17.16 -33.09 -15.72
C TYR A 736 -16.96 -31.62 -15.34
N LYS A 737 -17.57 -31.16 -14.25
CA LYS A 737 -17.47 -29.77 -13.78
C LYS A 737 -16.13 -29.47 -13.13
N SER A 738 -15.79 -30.17 -12.06
CA SER A 738 -14.59 -29.91 -11.27
C SER A 738 -14.38 -30.96 -10.17
N PHE A 739 -13.12 -31.23 -9.81
CA PHE A 739 -12.78 -32.01 -8.62
C PHE A 739 -11.51 -31.47 -7.97
N THR A 740 -11.31 -31.76 -6.70
CA THR A 740 -10.13 -31.28 -5.95
C THR A 740 -9.29 -32.45 -5.44
N VAL A 741 -7.98 -32.37 -5.63
CA VAL A 741 -7.01 -33.28 -5.03
C VAL A 741 -6.40 -32.65 -3.77
N MET A 742 -6.12 -33.48 -2.78
CA MET A 742 -5.48 -33.07 -1.53
C MET A 742 -4.17 -33.83 -1.33
N ASP A 743 -3.08 -33.09 -1.07
CA ASP A 743 -1.79 -33.70 -0.75
C ASP A 743 -1.89 -34.49 0.57
N PRO A 744 -1.54 -35.79 0.57
CA PRO A 744 -1.55 -36.63 1.77
C PRO A 744 -0.77 -36.08 2.95
N GLU A 745 0.36 -35.40 2.67
CA GLU A 745 1.31 -34.92 3.68
C GLU A 745 1.00 -33.49 4.09
N THR A 746 0.91 -32.58 3.12
CA THR A 746 0.82 -31.13 3.39
C THR A 746 -0.62 -30.64 3.55
N LYS A 747 -1.61 -31.45 3.18
CA LYS A 747 -3.03 -31.08 3.09
C LYS A 747 -3.32 -29.91 2.14
N ALA A 748 -2.35 -29.54 1.28
CA ALA A 748 -2.57 -28.56 0.23
C ALA A 748 -3.64 -29.05 -0.75
N ARG A 749 -4.50 -28.15 -1.22
CA ARG A 749 -5.62 -28.45 -2.13
C ARG A 749 -5.32 -27.90 -3.52
N GLN A 750 -5.65 -28.67 -4.55
CA GLN A 750 -5.60 -28.24 -5.94
C GLN A 750 -6.87 -28.68 -6.67
N GLU A 751 -7.53 -27.73 -7.32
CA GLU A 751 -8.71 -27.98 -8.15
C GLU A 751 -8.31 -28.27 -9.60
N PHE A 752 -9.09 -29.14 -10.25
CA PHE A 752 -9.04 -29.47 -11.67
C PHE A 752 -10.40 -29.21 -12.30
N ASP A 753 -10.42 -28.76 -13.56
CA ASP A 753 -11.65 -28.36 -14.26
C ASP A 753 -12.49 -29.59 -14.72
N GLY A 754 -12.12 -30.82 -14.35
CA GLY A 754 -12.94 -32.02 -14.56
C GLY A 754 -12.27 -33.11 -15.40
N ILE A 755 -13.03 -34.16 -15.68
CA ILE A 755 -12.61 -35.28 -16.56
C ILE A 755 -13.65 -35.55 -17.64
N ALA A 756 -13.22 -36.17 -18.73
CA ALA A 756 -14.12 -36.72 -19.74
C ALA A 756 -13.55 -37.99 -20.36
N LEU A 757 -14.45 -38.86 -20.81
CA LEU A 757 -14.08 -40.05 -21.59
C LEU A 757 -13.97 -39.65 -23.07
N ARG A 758 -12.81 -39.92 -23.68
CA ARG A 758 -12.49 -39.60 -25.09
C ARG A 758 -11.88 -40.83 -25.75
N GLY A 759 -12.55 -41.42 -26.74
CA GLY A 759 -12.03 -42.59 -27.46
C GLY A 759 -11.59 -43.73 -26.53
N HIS A 760 -12.36 -43.98 -25.46
CA HIS A 760 -12.07 -44.93 -24.37
C HIS A 760 -10.96 -44.56 -23.37
N CYS A 761 -10.37 -43.36 -23.48
CA CYS A 761 -9.38 -42.84 -22.53
C CYS A 761 -10.01 -41.78 -21.61
N LEU A 762 -9.77 -41.88 -20.30
CA LEU A 762 -10.15 -40.84 -19.33
C LEU A 762 -9.15 -39.68 -19.40
N THR A 763 -9.63 -38.55 -19.88
CA THR A 763 -8.85 -37.34 -20.12
C THR A 763 -9.21 -36.29 -19.07
N ILE A 764 -8.20 -35.66 -18.48
CA ILE A 764 -8.38 -34.53 -17.55
C ILE A 764 -8.52 -33.25 -18.37
N ILE A 765 -9.53 -32.45 -18.06
CA ILE A 765 -9.85 -31.21 -18.77
C ILE A 765 -9.31 -30.02 -18.01
N GLU A 766 -8.74 -29.08 -18.74
CA GLU A 766 -8.37 -27.74 -18.26
C GLU A 766 -8.99 -26.68 -19.16
N ARG A 767 -9.89 -25.86 -18.63
CA ARG A 767 -10.58 -24.79 -19.34
C ARG A 767 -9.83 -23.49 -19.16
N LYS A 768 -9.47 -22.81 -20.25
CA LYS A 768 -8.84 -21.49 -20.19
C LYS A 768 -9.45 -20.55 -21.23
N SER A 769 -9.81 -19.34 -20.79
CA SER A 769 -10.31 -18.31 -21.71
C SER A 769 -9.16 -17.75 -22.52
N ASN A 770 -9.14 -18.05 -23.81
CA ASN A 770 -8.32 -17.32 -24.76
C ASN A 770 -9.15 -16.12 -25.23
N ASP A 771 -8.63 -14.90 -25.07
CA ASP A 771 -9.32 -13.69 -25.52
C ASP A 771 -9.21 -13.50 -27.04
N GLY A 772 -8.33 -14.24 -27.72
CA GLY A 772 -8.20 -14.22 -29.17
C GLY A 772 -7.73 -12.88 -29.74
N THR A 773 -7.22 -11.99 -28.90
CA THR A 773 -6.88 -10.61 -29.28
C THR A 773 -5.44 -10.44 -29.78
N GLY A 774 -4.62 -11.50 -29.68
CA GLY A 774 -3.22 -11.51 -30.12
C GLY A 774 -2.96 -12.27 -31.43
N ASP A 775 -1.86 -11.93 -32.08
CA ASP A 775 -1.31 -12.68 -33.23
C ASP A 775 -0.94 -14.12 -32.84
N GLY A 776 -0.75 -14.98 -33.85
CA GLY A 776 -0.55 -16.41 -33.68
C GLY A 776 0.49 -16.82 -32.64
N LEU A 777 1.64 -16.15 -32.63
CA LEU A 777 2.73 -16.42 -31.68
C LEU A 777 2.33 -16.15 -30.22
N LEU A 778 1.57 -15.08 -29.95
CA LEU A 778 1.11 -14.77 -28.60
C LEU A 778 0.13 -15.85 -28.10
N GLN A 779 -0.72 -16.33 -29.00
CA GLN A 779 -1.65 -17.43 -28.71
C GLN A 779 -0.88 -18.74 -28.44
N ARG A 780 0.20 -19.02 -29.20
CA ARG A 780 1.10 -20.16 -28.96
C ARG A 780 1.75 -20.09 -27.58
N ASN A 781 2.36 -18.96 -27.24
CA ASN A 781 3.05 -18.78 -25.96
C ASN A 781 2.08 -18.88 -24.77
N PHE A 782 0.85 -18.35 -24.92
CA PHE A 782 -0.20 -18.56 -23.94
C PHE A 782 -0.47 -20.06 -23.71
N CYS A 783 -0.61 -20.84 -24.79
CA CYS A 783 -0.87 -22.28 -24.69
C CYS A 783 0.29 -23.03 -24.03
N GLN A 784 1.54 -22.78 -24.47
CA GLN A 784 2.73 -23.41 -23.90
C GLN A 784 2.83 -23.15 -22.39
N ASN A 785 2.53 -21.92 -21.95
CA ASN A 785 2.55 -21.59 -20.52
C ASN A 785 1.55 -22.37 -19.69
N LYS A 786 0.38 -22.71 -20.24
CA LYS A 786 -0.60 -23.54 -19.53
C LYS A 786 -0.11 -24.98 -19.41
N ILE A 787 0.55 -25.50 -20.45
CA ILE A 787 1.19 -26.82 -20.43
C ILE A 787 2.31 -26.85 -19.37
N ILE A 788 3.25 -25.89 -19.41
CA ILE A 788 4.37 -25.80 -18.46
C ILE A 788 3.87 -25.68 -17.01
N ALA A 789 2.88 -24.83 -16.74
CA ALA A 789 2.34 -24.67 -15.39
C ALA A 789 1.77 -26.00 -14.85
N LYS A 790 1.13 -26.81 -15.70
CA LYS A 790 0.63 -28.12 -15.30
C LYS A 790 1.76 -29.13 -15.13
N MET A 791 2.80 -29.10 -15.98
CA MET A 791 4.00 -29.92 -15.80
C MET A 791 4.72 -29.64 -14.47
N GLN A 792 4.91 -28.38 -14.11
CA GLN A 792 5.51 -27.97 -12.83
C GLN A 792 4.69 -28.44 -11.63
N PHE A 793 3.37 -28.48 -11.76
CA PHE A 793 2.53 -29.09 -10.73
C PHE A 793 2.80 -30.59 -10.59
N LEU A 794 2.88 -31.33 -11.70
CA LEU A 794 3.13 -32.78 -11.70
C LEU A 794 4.53 -33.13 -11.17
N GLN A 795 5.53 -32.28 -11.40
CA GLN A 795 6.88 -32.42 -10.82
C GLN A 795 6.88 -32.50 -9.29
N LYS A 796 5.87 -31.93 -8.61
CA LYS A 796 5.74 -32.02 -7.15
C LYS A 796 5.37 -33.43 -6.66
N ARG A 797 5.13 -34.37 -7.58
CA ARG A 797 4.78 -35.78 -7.32
C ARG A 797 3.58 -36.00 -6.39
N ILE A 798 2.69 -35.02 -6.27
CA ILE A 798 1.48 -35.11 -5.44
C ILE A 798 0.59 -36.27 -5.90
N ILE A 799 0.45 -36.47 -7.21
CA ILE A 799 -0.33 -37.57 -7.78
C ILE A 799 0.28 -38.92 -7.39
N CYS A 800 1.59 -39.09 -7.48
CA CYS A 800 2.27 -40.32 -7.04
C CYS A 800 1.99 -40.61 -5.56
N LYS A 801 2.11 -39.59 -4.68
CA LYS A 801 1.80 -39.75 -3.24
C LYS A 801 0.37 -40.21 -2.98
N ILE A 802 -0.60 -39.73 -3.77
CA ILE A 802 -2.01 -40.15 -3.66
C ILE A 802 -2.15 -41.60 -4.13
N MET A 803 -1.56 -41.95 -5.27
CA MET A 803 -1.62 -43.30 -5.86
C MET A 803 -0.92 -44.37 -5.01
N ASP A 804 0.14 -43.99 -4.29
CA ASP A 804 0.88 -44.87 -3.38
C ASP A 804 0.21 -45.01 -2.00
N HIS A 805 -0.81 -44.21 -1.70
CA HIS A 805 -1.55 -44.29 -0.44
C HIS A 805 -2.46 -45.53 -0.43
N PRO A 806 -2.67 -46.21 0.72
CA PRO A 806 -3.56 -47.38 0.82
C PRO A 806 -5.02 -47.10 0.45
N THR A 807 -5.45 -45.84 0.55
CA THR A 807 -6.79 -45.35 0.22
C THR A 807 -6.72 -44.06 -0.60
N PRO A 808 -6.40 -44.13 -1.90
CA PRO A 808 -6.24 -42.93 -2.75
C PRO A 808 -7.50 -42.07 -2.82
N GLU A 809 -8.68 -42.69 -2.77
CA GLU A 809 -10.00 -42.05 -2.87
C GLU A 809 -10.30 -41.09 -1.71
N ALA A 810 -9.66 -41.29 -0.56
CA ALA A 810 -9.80 -40.41 0.60
C ALA A 810 -9.20 -39.01 0.36
N TRP A 811 -8.30 -38.90 -0.61
CA TRP A 811 -7.58 -37.67 -0.96
C TRP A 811 -8.19 -36.94 -2.16
N LEU A 812 -9.32 -37.43 -2.65
CA LEU A 812 -10.11 -36.84 -3.72
C LEU A 812 -11.39 -36.25 -3.15
N LEU A 813 -11.60 -34.96 -3.38
CA LEU A 813 -12.82 -34.25 -3.03
C LEU A 813 -13.64 -34.04 -4.31
N LEU A 814 -14.85 -34.58 -4.31
CA LEU A 814 -15.83 -34.48 -5.39
C LEU A 814 -17.14 -33.97 -4.80
N ASP A 815 -17.77 -33.01 -5.49
CA ASP A 815 -19.07 -32.50 -5.07
C ASP A 815 -20.12 -33.62 -5.16
N THR A 816 -20.63 -34.03 -4.01
CA THR A 816 -21.54 -35.16 -3.90
C THR A 816 -22.97 -34.63 -3.94
N PRO A 817 -23.82 -35.10 -4.87
CA PRO A 817 -25.18 -34.59 -5.01
C PRO A 817 -26.02 -34.77 -3.74
N GLU A 818 -26.88 -33.80 -3.44
CA GLU A 818 -27.88 -33.93 -2.38
C GLU A 818 -28.95 -34.98 -2.77
N LEU A 819 -29.54 -35.60 -1.75
CA LEU A 819 -30.65 -36.55 -1.93
C LEU A 819 -31.94 -35.79 -2.23
N GLU A 820 -32.64 -36.19 -3.29
CA GLU A 820 -33.93 -35.60 -3.63
C GLU A 820 -35.06 -36.21 -2.79
N SER A 821 -36.11 -35.44 -2.56
CA SER A 821 -37.27 -35.86 -1.77
C SER A 821 -38.02 -37.06 -2.36
N TRP A 822 -37.88 -37.31 -3.66
CA TRP A 822 -38.52 -38.41 -4.40
C TRP A 822 -37.66 -39.69 -4.49
N TYR A 823 -36.40 -39.66 -4.01
CA TYR A 823 -35.53 -40.81 -4.08
C TYR A 823 -36.08 -42.02 -3.32
N SER A 824 -35.90 -43.20 -3.89
CA SER A 824 -36.39 -44.46 -3.34
C SER A 824 -35.79 -44.72 -1.95
N ARG A 825 -36.60 -45.21 -1.01
CA ARG A 825 -36.13 -45.69 0.30
C ARG A 825 -35.17 -46.88 0.20
N GLN A 826 -35.15 -47.58 -0.95
CA GLN A 826 -34.19 -48.64 -1.24
C GLN A 826 -32.79 -48.10 -1.59
N PHE A 827 -32.63 -46.78 -1.82
CA PHE A 827 -31.34 -46.16 -2.04
C PHE A 827 -30.66 -45.88 -0.70
N THR A 828 -29.87 -46.85 -0.24
CA THR A 828 -29.22 -46.78 1.08
C THR A 828 -27.95 -45.92 1.05
N PRO A 829 -27.48 -45.43 2.22
CA PRO A 829 -26.19 -44.74 2.31
C PRO A 829 -25.02 -45.56 1.75
N GLU A 830 -25.03 -46.89 1.89
CA GLU A 830 -24.00 -47.77 1.35
C GLU A 830 -24.01 -47.78 -0.19
N CYS A 831 -25.19 -47.70 -0.81
CA CYS A 831 -25.33 -47.58 -2.26
C CYS A 831 -24.76 -46.24 -2.76
N GLN A 832 -25.05 -45.16 -2.01
CA GLN A 832 -24.52 -43.82 -2.28
C GLN A 832 -22.99 -43.81 -2.19
N GLU A 833 -22.43 -44.36 -1.11
CA GLU A 833 -20.98 -44.44 -0.90
C GLU A 833 -20.28 -45.23 -2.01
N ARG A 834 -20.87 -46.34 -2.47
CA ARG A 834 -20.33 -47.12 -3.60
C ARG A 834 -20.30 -46.33 -4.91
N LEU A 835 -21.34 -45.56 -5.21
CA LEU A 835 -21.38 -44.70 -6.40
C LEU A 835 -20.37 -43.55 -6.31
N VAL A 836 -20.23 -42.93 -5.15
CA VAL A 836 -19.22 -41.90 -4.91
C VAL A 836 -17.81 -42.47 -5.03
N LEU A 837 -17.56 -43.66 -4.48
CA LEU A 837 -16.30 -44.37 -4.61
C LEU A 837 -15.98 -44.68 -6.08
N ALA A 838 -16.96 -45.20 -6.82
CA ALA A 838 -16.85 -45.48 -8.26
C ALA A 838 -16.47 -44.23 -9.06
N ALA A 839 -17.07 -43.07 -8.79
CA ALA A 839 -16.69 -41.81 -9.43
C ALA A 839 -15.27 -41.37 -9.07
N LYS A 840 -14.85 -41.52 -7.82
CA LYS A 840 -13.47 -41.25 -7.40
C LYS A 840 -12.48 -42.20 -8.08
N THR A 841 -12.83 -43.46 -8.29
CA THR A 841 -12.01 -44.43 -9.04
C THR A 841 -11.77 -43.98 -10.49
N ARG A 842 -12.76 -43.35 -11.14
CA ARG A 842 -12.57 -42.77 -12.49
C ARG A 842 -11.53 -41.63 -12.48
N ILE A 843 -11.50 -40.80 -11.44
CA ILE A 843 -10.45 -39.78 -11.28
C ILE A 843 -9.07 -40.45 -11.11
N ILE A 844 -8.98 -41.50 -10.29
CA ILE A 844 -7.75 -42.28 -10.08
C ILE A 844 -7.24 -42.87 -11.40
N GLU A 845 -8.14 -43.42 -12.22
CA GLU A 845 -7.78 -43.97 -13.53
C GLU A 845 -7.31 -42.89 -14.50
N ALA A 846 -7.94 -41.72 -14.52
CA ALA A 846 -7.47 -40.57 -15.30
C ALA A 846 -6.04 -40.17 -14.91
N PHE A 847 -5.68 -40.32 -13.62
CA PHE A 847 -4.31 -40.07 -13.14
C PHE A 847 -3.28 -41.14 -13.48
N LYS A 848 -3.69 -42.35 -13.91
CA LYS A 848 -2.73 -43.40 -14.32
C LYS A 848 -2.10 -43.13 -15.68
N ALA A 849 -2.82 -42.50 -16.59
CA ALA A 849 -2.40 -42.25 -17.97
C ALA A 849 -2.41 -40.75 -18.33
N ILE A 850 -2.19 -39.88 -17.33
CA ILE A 850 -2.40 -38.41 -17.31
C ILE A 850 -2.41 -37.79 -18.71
N THR A 851 -3.60 -37.79 -19.32
CA THR A 851 -3.86 -37.19 -20.62
C THR A 851 -4.59 -35.87 -20.36
N LEU A 852 -4.06 -34.77 -20.90
CA LEU A 852 -4.59 -33.43 -20.66
C LEU A 852 -5.27 -32.87 -21.91
N GLU A 853 -6.51 -32.41 -21.79
CA GLU A 853 -7.18 -31.61 -22.82
C GLU A 853 -7.32 -30.16 -22.35
N PHE A 854 -6.57 -29.24 -22.97
CA PHE A 854 -6.78 -27.81 -22.77
C PHE A 854 -7.93 -27.33 -23.67
N THR A 855 -9.07 -26.99 -23.07
CA THR A 855 -10.19 -26.37 -23.76
C THR A 855 -10.03 -24.86 -23.75
N LEU A 856 -9.79 -24.28 -24.92
CA LEU A 856 -9.59 -22.86 -25.16
C LEU A 856 -10.77 -22.28 -25.93
N ASN A 857 -11.06 -20.99 -25.74
CA ASN A 857 -11.98 -20.30 -26.65
C ASN A 857 -11.29 -20.08 -28.00
N ARG A 858 -12.05 -20.23 -29.09
CA ARG A 858 -11.55 -19.93 -30.43
C ARG A 858 -11.29 -18.42 -30.54
N GLY A 859 -10.05 -18.05 -30.84
CA GLY A 859 -9.68 -16.64 -31.02
C GLY A 859 -10.26 -16.03 -32.30
N GLN A 860 -10.33 -14.69 -32.36
CA GLN A 860 -10.89 -13.98 -33.52
C GLN A 860 -10.04 -14.19 -34.78
N SER A 861 -8.72 -14.20 -34.64
CA SER A 861 -7.74 -14.43 -35.71
C SER A 861 -7.18 -15.87 -35.67
N PHE A 862 -8.05 -16.87 -35.53
CA PHE A 862 -7.63 -18.27 -35.43
C PHE A 862 -7.04 -18.79 -36.76
N ALA A 863 -5.79 -19.25 -36.71
CA ALA A 863 -5.15 -20.09 -37.72
C ALA A 863 -4.45 -21.26 -37.01
N ARG A 864 -4.59 -22.49 -37.52
CA ARG A 864 -4.10 -23.70 -36.83
C ARG A 864 -2.57 -23.71 -36.75
N GLU A 865 -1.93 -23.19 -37.78
CA GLU A 865 -0.48 -23.11 -37.96
C GLU A 865 0.19 -22.29 -36.85
N ASN A 866 -0.54 -21.33 -36.30
CA ASN A 866 -0.09 -20.48 -35.20
C ASN A 866 0.25 -21.28 -33.94
N TYR A 867 -0.29 -22.48 -33.77
CA TYR A 867 -0.11 -23.31 -32.59
C TYR A 867 0.90 -24.45 -32.81
N ASN A 868 1.55 -24.51 -33.97
CA ASN A 868 2.59 -25.51 -34.24
C ASN A 868 3.82 -25.28 -33.34
N GLY A 869 4.47 -26.37 -32.92
CA GLY A 869 5.66 -26.32 -32.06
C GLY A 869 5.38 -26.23 -30.56
N LEU A 870 4.13 -26.47 -30.14
CA LEU A 870 3.81 -26.75 -28.73
C LEU A 870 4.35 -28.11 -28.33
N PHE A 871 4.83 -28.24 -27.09
CA PHE A 871 5.47 -29.46 -26.60
C PHE A 871 5.24 -29.69 -25.10
N PHE A 872 5.52 -30.91 -24.64
CA PHE A 872 5.52 -31.31 -23.23
C PHE A 872 6.60 -32.35 -22.95
N ASN A 873 7.00 -32.50 -21.69
CA ASN A 873 7.95 -33.54 -21.26
C ASN A 873 7.20 -34.71 -20.61
N ARG A 874 7.36 -35.92 -21.17
CA ARG A 874 6.75 -37.17 -20.70
C ARG A 874 7.33 -37.65 -19.36
N GLU A 875 8.54 -37.24 -19.00
CA GLU A 875 9.22 -37.61 -17.74
C GLU A 875 8.46 -37.12 -16.49
N HIS A 876 7.57 -36.14 -16.63
CA HIS A 876 6.71 -35.65 -15.54
C HIS A 876 5.39 -36.42 -15.42
N GLY A 877 5.26 -37.58 -16.07
CA GLY A 877 4.09 -38.45 -15.98
C GLY A 877 2.96 -38.09 -16.94
N LEU A 878 3.18 -37.15 -17.88
CA LEU A 878 2.24 -36.83 -18.94
C LEU A 878 2.33 -37.86 -20.06
N CYS A 879 1.20 -38.47 -20.42
CA CYS A 879 1.14 -39.36 -21.57
C CYS A 879 0.90 -38.57 -22.86
N ASP A 880 -0.12 -37.71 -22.85
CA ASP A 880 -0.53 -36.95 -24.03
C ASP A 880 -1.17 -35.59 -23.67
N VAL A 881 -1.14 -34.66 -24.62
CA VAL A 881 -1.70 -33.32 -24.49
C VAL A 881 -2.49 -32.96 -25.76
N HIS A 882 -3.74 -32.57 -25.58
CA HIS A 882 -4.64 -32.15 -26.65
C HIS A 882 -5.07 -30.69 -26.45
N ILE A 883 -5.24 -29.96 -27.55
CA ILE A 883 -5.78 -28.59 -27.53
C ILE A 883 -7.12 -28.57 -28.26
N ARG A 884 -8.19 -28.20 -27.55
CA ARG A 884 -9.53 -28.03 -28.10
C ARG A 884 -9.90 -26.56 -28.19
N PHE A 885 -10.38 -26.12 -29.36
CA PHE A 885 -10.89 -24.78 -29.57
C PHE A 885 -12.42 -24.78 -29.59
N SER A 886 -13.01 -24.02 -28.67
CA SER A 886 -14.45 -23.89 -28.47
C SER A 886 -15.00 -22.63 -29.13
N ARG A 887 -16.04 -22.77 -29.96
CA ARG A 887 -16.77 -21.64 -30.55
C ARG A 887 -17.90 -21.15 -29.64
N GLN A 888 -18.28 -21.96 -28.66
CA GLN A 888 -19.33 -21.68 -27.67
C GLN A 888 -18.78 -21.12 -26.34
N GLN A 889 -17.53 -20.62 -26.35
CA GLN A 889 -16.85 -20.05 -25.20
C GLN A 889 -16.65 -21.01 -24.00
N LYS A 890 -16.54 -22.33 -24.25
CA LYS A 890 -16.39 -23.36 -23.22
C LYS A 890 -15.01 -23.40 -22.54
N GLY A 891 -14.03 -22.65 -23.05
CA GLY A 891 -12.79 -22.39 -22.32
C GLY A 891 -12.96 -21.40 -21.16
N ASN A 892 -14.08 -20.66 -21.10
CA ASN A 892 -14.43 -19.90 -19.91
C ASN A 892 -15.13 -20.81 -18.90
N GLU A 893 -14.44 -21.07 -17.79
CA GLU A 893 -14.91 -21.92 -16.70
C GLU A 893 -16.32 -21.56 -16.23
N LYS A 894 -16.61 -20.26 -16.01
CA LYS A 894 -17.94 -19.81 -15.56
C LYS A 894 -19.04 -20.12 -16.58
N ILE A 895 -18.73 -19.93 -17.87
CA ILE A 895 -19.68 -20.23 -18.96
C ILE A 895 -19.90 -21.73 -19.07
N ALA A 896 -18.82 -22.53 -19.01
CA ALA A 896 -18.92 -23.98 -19.02
C ALA A 896 -19.73 -24.50 -17.83
N HIS A 897 -19.46 -24.02 -16.62
CA HIS A 897 -20.19 -24.41 -15.41
C HIS A 897 -21.67 -24.05 -15.51
N ALA A 898 -22.01 -22.84 -15.97
CA ALA A 898 -23.41 -22.43 -16.16
C ALA A 898 -24.15 -23.32 -17.17
N ARG A 899 -23.47 -23.82 -18.22
CA ARG A 899 -24.06 -24.75 -19.19
C ARG A 899 -24.27 -26.14 -18.60
N ILE A 900 -23.30 -26.65 -17.85
CA ILE A 900 -23.39 -27.92 -17.12
C ILE A 900 -24.54 -27.87 -16.11
N GLU A 901 -24.66 -26.76 -15.36
CA GLU A 901 -25.74 -26.54 -14.40
C GLU A 901 -27.11 -26.39 -15.07
N LYS A 902 -27.18 -25.75 -16.24
CA LYS A 902 -28.41 -25.69 -17.03
C LYS A 902 -28.89 -27.10 -17.42
N LEU A 903 -27.99 -27.98 -17.83
CA LEU A 903 -28.33 -29.39 -18.10
C LEU A 903 -28.82 -30.11 -16.84
N SER A 904 -28.23 -29.83 -15.67
CA SER A 904 -28.74 -30.31 -14.39
C SER A 904 -30.17 -29.85 -14.12
N SER A 905 -30.44 -28.55 -14.29
CA SER A 905 -31.75 -27.94 -13.96
C SER A 905 -32.89 -28.43 -14.86
N ILE A 906 -32.66 -28.55 -16.17
CA ILE A 906 -33.65 -29.04 -17.14
C ILE A 906 -34.09 -30.47 -16.79
N ARG A 907 -33.14 -31.32 -16.40
CA ARG A 907 -33.40 -32.72 -16.10
C ARG A 907 -34.02 -32.95 -14.71
N SER A 908 -33.70 -32.11 -13.73
CA SER A 908 -34.42 -32.09 -12.45
C SER A 908 -35.89 -31.70 -12.64
N SER A 909 -36.19 -30.72 -13.49
CA SER A 909 -37.57 -30.25 -13.76
C SER A 909 -38.43 -31.23 -14.56
N SER A 910 -37.84 -32.08 -15.41
CA SER A 910 -38.57 -33.08 -16.20
C SER A 910 -38.93 -34.35 -15.41
N ARG A 911 -38.36 -34.55 -14.21
CA ARG A 911 -38.57 -35.73 -13.36
C ARG A 911 -39.37 -35.44 -12.08
N SER A 912 -39.56 -34.16 -11.74
CA SER A 912 -40.42 -33.69 -10.65
C SER A 912 -41.89 -33.44 -11.08
N GLY A 913 -42.21 -33.68 -12.35
CA GLY A 913 -43.51 -33.41 -12.97
C GLY A 913 -44.37 -34.65 -13.12
#